data_AF-A0A2T7BC31-F1
#
_entry.id   AF-A0A2T7BC31-F1
#
_cell.length_a   1.000
_cell.length_b   1.000
_cell.length_c   1.000
_cell.angle_alpha   90.00
_cell.angle_beta   90.00
_cell.angle_gamma   90.00
#
_symmetry.space_group_name_H-M   'P 1'
#
loop_
_entity.id
_entity.type
_entity.pdbx_description
1 polymer ?
#
loop_
_entity_poly.entity_id
_entity_poly.type
_entity_poly.pdbx_seq_one_letter_code
_entity_poly.pdbx_strand_id
1 'polypeptide(L)'
;MIAAPNKKQRFILRLMILIGICCMAFFTYQLLAPALRGYRPLYDLLIITFAFTAARILYEWYHYWSIKIDSNPLPEKVFTVDIFTTFCAGEPYEMIIETLHAIQAITYPHQAYLCDEADDPYLKEVCRRLGIHHVTRTDKTDAKAGNINNALKQSNGELCVILDPDHVPFSGFLDPIVGHFNDPQIGYVQIVQAYYNQHEGWIAKGAAQQTYQYYGPMMMTMNAYGTVQAIGANCTFRRTALASIGGHAPGLAEDMHTAMRLHAQGWKSVYVPAVLSRGLVPATLSAYYKQQLKWARGVFELFVTAYFELFGKFTWRQKLHYGLVPMFYLSGFVYLLNFLIPVVSLLTDVYPLRMDFSTFAVIGLPFVTAVVLIRHYVQRWVMEDQERGFHVIGGLLLIGTWWIFITGFIYTIFRKKVPYIPTPKTIAEERNLGINTPNIIVLVLSVAAIAYGLYNSWTPYTFTMAGIAGINCFFMLFMLVASQQHKIQSYQQQHQRLSALTSYVHVLKRRFWLSRRKLYSGIRSVSLLLIVLAISASVYMVNRPQKADVLPAGPDHKAILLTGIFNPPAAGNGLTNMANVTSLQQQQSIHFDLVSVYLAWGDQPQNLVPANVMDSIYRNHSTPMITWEPWQSLFHRAAGQQDEHVFANIVAGQYDAYITRVASQLRMLNRPVFLRFAHEADNPSYPWSASGGNTAEDFKAAWRYIHQQFIAQGAWNVIWVWNPWKPATMADYFPGKAYVDWMGITGLNYGRYNPGGQSYSFSQLYAPFHQFALSQDMPVMISEMGATKDGHQQTAWLRAGINSIKAHFPEVKAIVLFNSAFDKNVPDHSTAMINWQQDSLGSIAALTVTHHLPIAPMAADPRTADPNTTKTFTLAARGVTYQKGQNWYGNDYPVTRQIISGDFKAMRKAGINTVKIYGPGVYDRITFQAARETGLSVFYSFWVPDAAAQVADSDVLPRLARQILATVARLKGNGSIQCWNIGNCTLQQMNDRYLQPELFYRRQAYMEWLKTLIAQIKKTDPSRPVTVDVNVAHDLQNIVATLRDQVPGIDAYGLVLKDNLEDTAEIHHLPVPYYFSSVDPLLYFKLHDPAATAVMENWQDQQTNAGVTFNGLKDIWGRNKPGFYAITHNWMNDTTRYHLPDIKILRPALTTMPGNVLPYHALVYQDGRWRLATTPSTGLQFEWYQVRTDAWGTPLEIKRLSKGPSLDYTVPEKPQQYRLYLVGVKGNAITSATSILNIPLDTAALPDRPAAAVR
;
A
#
# COMPACT_ATOMS: atom_id res chain seq x y z
N MET A 1 -36.20 -18.42 -26.53
CA MET A 1 -37.57 -17.96 -26.23
C MET A 1 -37.54 -17.02 -25.04
N ILE A 2 -38.32 -15.94 -25.12
CA ILE A 2 -38.70 -15.07 -24.00
C ILE A 2 -39.65 -15.89 -23.12
N ALA A 3 -39.39 -15.94 -21.81
CA ALA A 3 -40.14 -16.79 -20.89
C ALA A 3 -40.16 -16.18 -19.49
N ALA A 4 -41.27 -16.31 -18.77
CA ALA A 4 -41.40 -15.74 -17.43
C ALA A 4 -40.39 -16.36 -16.44
N PRO A 5 -39.82 -15.58 -15.50
CA PRO A 5 -38.95 -16.12 -14.46
C PRO A 5 -39.75 -16.96 -13.46
N ASN A 6 -39.22 -18.14 -13.11
CA ASN A 6 -39.84 -18.99 -12.10
C ASN A 6 -39.71 -18.41 -10.67
N LYS A 7 -40.38 -18.98 -9.66
CA LYS A 7 -40.37 -18.46 -8.28
C LYS A 7 -38.94 -18.34 -7.72
N LYS A 8 -38.08 -19.35 -7.92
CA LYS A 8 -36.68 -19.36 -7.46
C LYS A 8 -35.84 -18.27 -8.14
N GLN A 9 -36.00 -18.09 -9.45
CA GLN A 9 -35.29 -17.06 -10.22
C GLN A 9 -35.71 -15.65 -9.81
N ARG A 10 -37.00 -15.41 -9.56
CA ARG A 10 -37.48 -14.13 -9.01
C ARG A 10 -36.93 -13.85 -7.62
N PHE A 11 -36.90 -14.87 -6.76
CA PHE A 11 -36.28 -14.76 -5.43
C PHE A 11 -34.78 -14.38 -5.54
N ILE A 12 -34.03 -15.07 -6.40
CA ILE A 12 -32.60 -14.77 -6.63
C ILE A 12 -32.40 -13.35 -7.14
N LEU A 13 -33.20 -12.89 -8.12
CA LEU A 13 -33.11 -11.53 -8.64
C LEU A 13 -33.34 -10.49 -7.53
N ARG A 14 -34.39 -10.68 -6.71
CA ARG A 14 -34.70 -9.77 -5.60
C ARG A 14 -33.58 -9.76 -4.55
N LEU A 15 -33.04 -10.93 -4.21
CA LEU A 15 -31.88 -11.03 -3.32
C LEU A 15 -30.66 -10.30 -3.88
N MET A 16 -30.36 -10.48 -5.17
CA MET A 16 -29.27 -9.76 -5.84
C MET A 16 -29.47 -8.23 -5.80
N ILE A 17 -30.69 -7.75 -6.01
CA ILE A 17 -31.03 -6.32 -5.92
C ILE A 17 -30.83 -5.80 -4.49
N LEU A 18 -31.31 -6.52 -3.46
CA LEU A 18 -31.12 -6.13 -2.06
C LEU A 18 -29.62 -6.05 -1.71
N ILE A 19 -28.84 -7.08 -2.09
CA ILE A 19 -27.38 -7.08 -1.91
C ILE A 19 -26.75 -5.91 -2.66
N GLY A 20 -27.18 -5.63 -3.89
CA GLY A 20 -26.71 -4.51 -4.69
C GLY A 20 -26.99 -3.15 -4.03
N ILE A 21 -28.17 -2.97 -3.42
CA ILE A 21 -28.54 -1.76 -2.66
C ILE A 21 -27.62 -1.62 -1.44
N CYS A 22 -27.38 -2.70 -0.69
CA CYS A 22 -26.44 -2.68 0.43
C CYS A 22 -25.01 -2.32 -0.02
N CYS A 23 -24.54 -2.88 -1.14
CA CYS A 23 -23.23 -2.55 -1.71
C CYS A 23 -23.14 -1.08 -2.12
N MET A 24 -24.20 -0.55 -2.74
CA MET A 24 -24.27 0.86 -3.13
C MET A 24 -24.31 1.79 -1.91
N ALA A 25 -25.08 1.45 -0.88
CA ALA A 25 -25.15 2.21 0.37
C ALA A 25 -23.80 2.22 1.09
N PHE A 26 -23.12 1.06 1.16
CA PHE A 26 -21.78 0.95 1.73
C PHE A 26 -20.77 1.81 0.95
N PHE A 27 -20.74 1.70 -0.38
CA PHE A 27 -19.85 2.51 -1.22
C PHE A 27 -20.12 4.01 -1.05
N THR A 28 -21.40 4.42 -1.02
CA THR A 28 -21.81 5.81 -0.78
C THR A 28 -21.37 6.31 0.59
N TYR A 29 -21.55 5.51 1.64
CA TYR A 29 -21.12 5.83 3.00
C TYR A 29 -19.62 6.09 3.05
N GLN A 30 -18.82 5.25 2.39
CA GLN A 30 -17.38 5.44 2.30
C GLN A 30 -17.04 6.73 1.54
N LEU A 31 -17.67 7.01 0.38
CA LEU A 31 -17.41 8.23 -0.39
C LEU A 31 -17.76 9.54 0.35
N LEU A 32 -18.73 9.51 1.27
CA LEU A 32 -19.15 10.67 2.04
C LEU A 32 -18.29 10.92 3.29
N ALA A 33 -17.34 10.02 3.60
CA ALA A 33 -16.44 10.16 4.73
C ALA A 33 -15.66 11.48 4.68
N PRO A 34 -15.67 12.30 5.76
CA PRO A 34 -15.03 13.62 5.75
C PRO A 34 -13.54 13.59 5.42
N ALA A 35 -12.84 12.51 5.82
CA ALA A 35 -11.42 12.32 5.59
C ALA A 35 -11.05 12.25 4.09
N LEU A 36 -11.97 11.79 3.23
CA LEU A 36 -11.72 11.57 1.81
C LEU A 36 -11.97 12.80 0.95
N ARG A 37 -12.48 13.90 1.52
CA ARG A 37 -12.82 15.10 0.76
C ARG A 37 -11.56 15.78 0.24
N GLY A 38 -11.38 15.77 -1.08
CA GLY A 38 -10.31 16.47 -1.78
C GLY A 38 -10.65 17.94 -2.03
N TYR A 39 -10.45 18.39 -3.26
CA TYR A 39 -10.81 19.74 -3.68
C TYR A 39 -12.33 19.87 -3.80
N ARG A 40 -12.91 20.70 -2.93
CA ARG A 40 -14.37 20.76 -2.68
C ARG A 40 -15.22 20.94 -3.95
N PRO A 41 -14.94 21.87 -4.87
CA PRO A 41 -15.74 21.99 -6.09
C PRO A 41 -15.77 20.71 -6.94
N LEU A 42 -14.62 20.05 -7.15
CA LEU A 42 -14.57 18.81 -7.91
C LEU A 42 -15.19 17.63 -7.15
N TYR A 43 -15.03 17.60 -5.83
CA TYR A 43 -15.69 16.61 -4.96
C TYR A 43 -17.21 16.72 -5.06
N ASP A 44 -17.77 17.92 -4.90
CA ASP A 44 -19.21 18.15 -4.96
C ASP A 44 -19.78 17.75 -6.33
N LEU A 45 -19.07 18.09 -7.42
CA LEU A 45 -19.43 17.64 -8.77
C LEU A 45 -19.42 16.12 -8.90
N LEU A 46 -18.38 15.44 -8.38
CA LEU A 46 -18.30 13.98 -8.39
C LEU A 46 -19.43 13.32 -7.58
N ILE A 47 -19.79 13.89 -6.43
CA ILE A 47 -20.91 13.38 -5.62
C ILE A 47 -22.24 13.58 -6.35
N ILE A 48 -22.44 14.71 -7.04
CA ILE A 48 -23.63 14.95 -7.87
C ILE A 48 -23.73 13.92 -9.00
N THR A 49 -22.65 13.66 -9.75
CA THR A 49 -22.67 12.68 -10.85
C THR A 49 -22.88 11.26 -10.36
N PHE A 50 -22.29 10.90 -9.21
CA PHE A 50 -22.50 9.62 -8.56
C PHE A 50 -23.95 9.47 -8.06
N ALA A 51 -24.50 10.46 -7.35
CA ALA A 51 -25.87 10.43 -6.85
C ALA A 51 -26.90 10.29 -7.98
N PHE A 52 -26.70 11.00 -9.09
CA PHE A 52 -27.55 10.86 -10.26
C PHE A 52 -27.49 9.45 -10.87
N THR A 53 -26.28 8.88 -10.96
CA THR A 53 -26.08 7.55 -11.52
C THR A 53 -26.67 6.47 -10.61
N ALA A 54 -26.52 6.61 -9.29
CA ALA A 54 -27.15 5.78 -8.28
C ALA A 54 -28.68 5.85 -8.38
N ALA A 55 -29.27 7.04 -8.52
CA ALA A 55 -30.71 7.21 -8.69
C ALA A 55 -31.24 6.53 -9.95
N ARG A 56 -30.51 6.63 -11.07
CA ARG A 56 -30.86 5.92 -12.32
C ARG A 56 -30.79 4.39 -12.16
N ILE A 57 -29.75 3.88 -11.51
CA ILE A 57 -29.60 2.44 -11.25
C ILE A 57 -30.73 1.94 -10.34
N LEU A 58 -31.08 2.69 -9.29
CA LEU A 58 -32.22 2.38 -8.43
C LEU A 58 -33.54 2.37 -9.21
N TYR A 59 -33.72 3.31 -10.14
CA TYR A 59 -34.88 3.33 -11.02
C TYR A 59 -34.94 2.09 -11.92
N GLU A 60 -33.81 1.65 -12.48
CA GLU A 60 -33.73 0.40 -13.24
C GLU A 60 -34.03 -0.83 -12.36
N TRP A 61 -33.51 -0.89 -11.13
CA TRP A 61 -33.75 -2.00 -10.20
C TRP A 61 -35.19 -2.03 -9.66
N TYR A 62 -35.80 -0.86 -9.46
CA TYR A 62 -37.23 -0.74 -9.15
C TYR A 62 -38.09 -1.44 -10.21
N HIS A 63 -37.77 -1.23 -11.48
CA HIS A 63 -38.42 -1.92 -12.58
C HIS A 63 -38.19 -3.44 -12.47
N TYR A 64 -36.92 -3.88 -12.41
CA TYR A 64 -36.58 -5.31 -12.39
C TYR A 64 -37.23 -6.09 -11.23
N TRP A 65 -37.48 -5.46 -10.10
CA TRP A 65 -38.11 -6.08 -8.93
C TRP A 65 -39.47 -6.73 -9.21
N SER A 66 -40.23 -6.12 -10.13
CA SER A 66 -41.61 -6.49 -10.49
C SER A 66 -41.71 -7.17 -11.87
N ILE A 67 -40.62 -7.77 -12.35
CA ILE A 67 -40.60 -8.45 -13.66
C ILE A 67 -41.69 -9.51 -13.77
N LYS A 68 -42.53 -9.38 -14.80
CA LYS A 68 -43.68 -10.23 -15.10
C LYS A 68 -43.79 -10.38 -16.61
N ILE A 69 -44.13 -11.58 -17.08
CA ILE A 69 -44.46 -11.87 -18.48
C ILE A 69 -45.79 -12.60 -18.43
N ASP A 70 -46.82 -11.97 -18.96
CA ASP A 70 -48.18 -12.51 -18.98
C ASP A 70 -48.41 -13.35 -20.24
N SER A 71 -49.29 -14.34 -20.16
CA SER A 71 -49.75 -15.09 -21.32
C SER A 71 -50.73 -14.24 -22.14
N ASN A 72 -50.72 -14.41 -23.46
CA ASN A 72 -51.70 -13.76 -24.33
C ASN A 72 -53.05 -14.48 -24.21
N PRO A 73 -54.13 -13.79 -23.79
CA PRO A 73 -55.47 -14.36 -23.77
C PRO A 73 -55.97 -14.58 -25.21
N LEU A 74 -56.84 -15.57 -25.39
CA LEU A 74 -57.55 -15.77 -26.65
C LEU A 74 -58.69 -14.74 -26.76
N PRO A 75 -59.00 -14.25 -27.98
CA PRO A 75 -60.13 -13.33 -28.18
C PRO A 75 -61.46 -14.03 -27.89
N GLU A 76 -62.32 -13.40 -27.08
CA GLU A 76 -63.69 -13.87 -26.79
C GLU A 76 -64.65 -13.54 -27.93
N LYS A 77 -64.32 -12.54 -28.74
CA LYS A 77 -65.05 -12.14 -29.95
C LYS A 77 -64.10 -11.69 -31.06
N VAL A 78 -64.61 -11.61 -32.29
CA VAL A 78 -63.87 -11.00 -33.41
C VAL A 78 -64.00 -9.49 -33.31
N PHE A 79 -62.88 -8.78 -33.11
CA PHE A 79 -62.84 -7.32 -33.11
C PHE A 79 -62.64 -6.80 -34.53
N THR A 80 -63.33 -5.73 -34.89
CA THR A 80 -63.01 -5.02 -36.14
C THR A 80 -61.75 -4.17 -35.95
N VAL A 81 -60.79 -4.28 -36.87
CA VAL A 81 -59.47 -3.65 -36.76
C VAL A 81 -59.19 -2.78 -37.98
N ASP A 82 -58.82 -1.52 -37.76
CA ASP A 82 -58.24 -0.64 -38.77
C ASP A 82 -56.73 -0.51 -38.55
N ILE A 83 -55.94 -0.60 -39.61
CA ILE A 83 -54.47 -0.42 -39.58
C ILE A 83 -54.12 0.86 -40.33
N PHE A 84 -53.49 1.80 -39.63
CA PHE A 84 -53.04 3.07 -40.18
C PHE A 84 -51.52 3.07 -40.33
N THR A 85 -51.05 3.39 -41.53
CA THR A 85 -49.64 3.73 -41.78
C THR A 85 -49.57 5.09 -42.48
N THR A 86 -48.49 5.84 -42.27
CA THR A 86 -48.36 7.23 -42.76
C THR A 86 -47.29 7.34 -43.82
N PHE A 87 -47.50 8.17 -44.83
CA PHE A 87 -46.46 8.55 -45.80
C PHE A 87 -46.23 10.06 -45.79
N CYS A 88 -44.96 10.44 -45.77
CA CYS A 88 -44.50 11.83 -45.93
C CYS A 88 -43.65 11.97 -47.20
N ALA A 89 -43.73 13.14 -47.85
CA ALA A 89 -42.93 13.41 -49.03
C ALA A 89 -41.41 13.24 -48.76
N GLY A 90 -40.74 12.43 -49.59
CA GLY A 90 -39.31 12.12 -49.49
C GLY A 90 -38.98 10.77 -48.86
N GLU A 91 -39.97 10.02 -48.36
CA GLU A 91 -39.76 8.62 -47.95
C GLU A 91 -39.63 7.68 -49.17
N PRO A 92 -38.79 6.63 -49.11
CA PRO A 92 -38.61 5.72 -50.25
C PRO A 92 -39.89 4.95 -50.58
N TYR A 93 -40.31 4.96 -51.85
CA TYR A 93 -41.50 4.22 -52.30
C TYR A 93 -41.40 2.71 -52.02
N GLU A 94 -40.24 2.10 -52.25
CA GLU A 94 -40.04 0.67 -52.04
C GLU A 94 -40.33 0.25 -50.59
N MET A 95 -39.89 1.06 -49.63
CA MET A 95 -40.10 0.82 -48.19
C MET A 95 -41.58 0.85 -47.83
N ILE A 96 -42.32 1.88 -48.27
CA ILE A 96 -43.76 1.96 -47.97
C ILE A 96 -44.53 0.83 -48.69
N ILE A 97 -44.17 0.50 -49.93
CA ILE A 97 -44.81 -0.58 -50.70
C ILE A 97 -44.62 -1.93 -50.00
N GLU A 98 -43.41 -2.23 -49.53
CA GLU A 98 -43.11 -3.44 -48.77
C GLU A 98 -43.98 -3.53 -47.50
N THR A 99 -44.06 -2.43 -46.75
CA THR A 99 -44.91 -2.36 -45.55
C THR A 99 -46.39 -2.54 -45.89
N LEU A 100 -46.91 -1.95 -46.97
CA LEU A 100 -48.30 -2.10 -47.39
C LEU A 100 -48.63 -3.54 -47.81
N HIS A 101 -47.72 -4.20 -48.54
CA HIS A 101 -47.86 -5.63 -48.87
C HIS A 101 -47.91 -6.50 -47.61
N ALA A 102 -47.03 -6.22 -46.65
CA ALA A 102 -46.96 -6.97 -45.40
C ALA A 102 -48.18 -6.72 -44.50
N ILE A 103 -48.74 -5.50 -44.49
CA ILE A 103 -50.02 -5.20 -43.82
C ILE A 103 -51.13 -6.08 -44.42
N GLN A 104 -51.28 -6.08 -45.75
CA GLN A 104 -52.30 -6.90 -46.43
C GLN A 104 -52.11 -8.42 -46.20
N ALA A 105 -50.89 -8.86 -45.92
CA ALA A 105 -50.58 -10.26 -45.59
C ALA A 105 -50.92 -10.65 -44.14
N ILE A 106 -51.40 -9.73 -43.29
CA ILE A 106 -51.85 -10.04 -41.93
C ILE A 106 -53.10 -10.93 -41.98
N THR A 107 -53.05 -12.05 -41.26
CA THR A 107 -54.08 -13.11 -41.34
C THR A 107 -55.39 -12.75 -40.65
N TYR A 108 -55.36 -11.87 -39.65
CA TYR A 108 -56.55 -11.44 -38.92
C TYR A 108 -57.36 -10.43 -39.76
N PRO A 109 -58.71 -10.54 -39.82
CA PRO A 109 -59.54 -9.62 -40.61
C PRO A 109 -59.31 -8.15 -40.22
N HIS A 110 -58.96 -7.30 -41.19
CA HIS A 110 -58.67 -5.90 -40.96
C HIS A 110 -58.98 -5.03 -42.19
N GLN A 111 -59.04 -3.72 -41.98
CA GLN A 111 -59.03 -2.70 -43.04
C GLN A 111 -57.72 -1.90 -42.95
N ALA A 112 -57.06 -1.65 -44.07
CA ALA A 112 -55.80 -0.93 -44.10
C ALA A 112 -55.99 0.47 -44.71
N TYR A 113 -55.31 1.46 -44.12
CA TYR A 113 -55.36 2.85 -44.52
C TYR A 113 -53.94 3.41 -44.67
N LEU A 114 -53.63 3.94 -45.85
CA LEU A 114 -52.44 4.77 -46.08
C LEU A 114 -52.82 6.23 -45.87
N CYS A 115 -52.31 6.82 -44.80
CA CYS A 115 -52.48 8.23 -44.47
C CYS A 115 -51.36 9.03 -45.17
N ASP A 116 -51.64 9.56 -46.35
CA ASP A 116 -50.67 10.21 -47.22
C ASP A 116 -50.71 11.74 -47.09
N GLU A 117 -49.65 12.32 -46.52
CA GLU A 117 -49.49 13.78 -46.40
C GLU A 117 -49.08 14.48 -47.71
N ALA A 118 -48.59 13.73 -48.70
CA ALA A 118 -48.13 14.23 -49.99
C ALA A 118 -49.22 14.21 -51.07
N ASP A 119 -50.31 13.48 -50.84
CA ASP A 119 -51.37 13.21 -51.81
C ASP A 119 -50.85 12.59 -53.12
N ASP A 120 -49.94 11.62 -52.98
CA ASP A 120 -49.12 11.10 -54.07
C ASP A 120 -49.95 10.24 -55.06
N PRO A 121 -50.00 10.60 -56.36
CA PRO A 121 -50.78 9.86 -57.35
C PRO A 121 -50.32 8.41 -57.55
N TYR A 122 -49.02 8.12 -57.40
CA TYR A 122 -48.49 6.78 -57.54
C TYR A 122 -48.91 5.90 -56.37
N LEU A 123 -48.84 6.41 -55.13
CA LEU A 123 -49.30 5.68 -53.95
C LEU A 123 -50.81 5.49 -53.92
N LYS A 124 -51.61 6.41 -54.46
CA LYS A 124 -53.04 6.19 -54.69
C LYS A 124 -53.31 4.97 -55.55
N GLU A 125 -52.59 4.84 -56.67
CA GLU A 125 -52.73 3.70 -57.57
C GLU A 125 -52.26 2.39 -56.91
N VAL A 126 -51.14 2.42 -56.17
CA VAL A 126 -50.69 1.26 -55.38
C VAL A 126 -51.76 0.83 -54.39
N CYS A 127 -52.34 1.76 -53.63
CA CYS A 127 -53.39 1.47 -52.66
C CYS A 127 -54.62 0.84 -53.33
N ARG A 128 -55.04 1.37 -54.49
CA ARG A 128 -56.16 0.82 -55.27
C ARG A 128 -55.92 -0.63 -55.68
N ARG A 129 -54.70 -0.98 -56.12
CA ARG A 129 -54.33 -2.35 -56.50
C ARG A 129 -54.29 -3.30 -55.30
N LEU A 130 -53.86 -2.81 -54.14
CA LEU A 130 -53.72 -3.60 -52.91
C LEU A 130 -55.02 -3.66 -52.08
N GLY A 131 -56.09 -2.96 -52.48
CA GLY A 131 -57.32 -2.88 -51.70
C GLY A 131 -57.15 -2.12 -50.38
N ILE A 132 -56.27 -1.11 -50.37
CA ILE A 132 -55.97 -0.25 -49.21
C ILE A 132 -56.66 1.10 -49.41
N HIS A 133 -57.25 1.65 -48.35
CA HIS A 133 -57.87 2.98 -48.39
C HIS A 133 -56.79 4.05 -48.39
N HIS A 134 -56.72 4.87 -49.44
CA HIS A 134 -55.85 6.04 -49.47
C HIS A 134 -56.58 7.22 -48.83
N VAL A 135 -55.95 7.86 -47.83
CA VAL A 135 -56.52 8.98 -47.09
C VAL A 135 -55.53 10.14 -47.12
N THR A 136 -55.99 11.32 -47.54
CA THR A 136 -55.20 12.56 -47.52
C THR A 136 -55.90 13.67 -46.74
N ARG A 137 -55.18 14.77 -46.48
CA ARG A 137 -55.69 15.97 -45.79
C ARG A 137 -55.12 17.25 -46.40
N THR A 138 -55.93 18.31 -46.38
CA THR A 138 -55.55 19.64 -46.88
C THR A 138 -54.81 20.48 -45.83
N ASP A 139 -55.20 20.37 -44.55
CA ASP A 139 -54.53 21.04 -43.43
C ASP A 139 -53.47 20.14 -42.78
N LYS A 140 -52.21 20.59 -42.78
CA LYS A 140 -51.01 19.84 -42.32
C LYS A 140 -50.59 20.22 -40.89
N THR A 141 -51.56 20.47 -40.02
CA THR A 141 -51.36 20.68 -38.58
C THR A 141 -50.95 19.39 -37.85
N ASP A 142 -50.11 19.48 -36.82
CA ASP A 142 -49.75 18.36 -35.93
C ASP A 142 -49.14 17.09 -36.58
N ALA A 143 -48.58 17.22 -37.79
CA ALA A 143 -47.84 16.15 -38.50
C ALA A 143 -48.54 14.77 -38.41
N LYS A 144 -47.81 13.74 -37.97
CA LYS A 144 -48.31 12.36 -37.84
C LYS A 144 -49.63 12.26 -37.05
N ALA A 145 -49.73 12.90 -35.89
CA ALA A 145 -50.93 12.85 -35.06
C ALA A 145 -52.15 13.44 -35.79
N GLY A 146 -51.96 14.56 -36.49
CA GLY A 146 -53.02 15.17 -37.32
C GLY A 146 -53.46 14.25 -38.47
N ASN A 147 -52.51 13.55 -39.09
CA ASN A 147 -52.79 12.63 -40.19
C ASN A 147 -53.58 11.40 -39.72
N ILE A 148 -53.18 10.79 -38.60
CA ILE A 148 -53.93 9.70 -37.97
C ILE A 148 -55.33 10.16 -37.53
N ASN A 149 -55.45 11.34 -36.94
CA ASN A 149 -56.75 11.90 -36.53
C ASN A 149 -57.69 12.15 -37.72
N ASN A 150 -57.15 12.50 -38.90
CA ASN A 150 -57.93 12.60 -40.13
C ASN A 150 -58.45 11.24 -40.59
N ALA A 151 -57.60 10.21 -40.58
CA ALA A 151 -57.99 8.86 -40.95
C ALA A 151 -59.00 8.23 -39.97
N LEU A 152 -58.89 8.55 -38.67
CA LEU A 152 -59.85 8.11 -37.66
C LEU A 152 -61.29 8.59 -37.93
N LYS A 153 -61.48 9.71 -38.64
CA LYS A 153 -62.80 10.21 -39.05
C LYS A 153 -63.43 9.42 -40.20
N GLN A 154 -62.63 8.66 -40.94
CA GLN A 154 -63.04 7.95 -42.17
C GLN A 154 -63.08 6.42 -41.99
N SER A 155 -62.86 5.94 -40.77
CA SER A 155 -62.69 4.54 -40.41
C SER A 155 -63.59 4.20 -39.21
N ASN A 156 -63.98 2.93 -39.03
CA ASN A 156 -65.03 2.54 -38.09
C ASN A 156 -64.67 1.32 -37.19
N GLY A 157 -63.46 0.78 -37.28
CA GLY A 157 -63.02 -0.39 -36.51
C GLY A 157 -62.96 -0.14 -35.01
N GLU A 158 -63.33 -1.13 -34.20
CA GLU A 158 -63.27 -1.06 -32.73
C GLU A 158 -61.84 -0.84 -32.21
N LEU A 159 -60.85 -1.38 -32.93
CA LEU A 159 -59.43 -1.28 -32.65
C LEU A 159 -58.70 -0.58 -33.80
N CYS A 160 -57.64 0.15 -33.46
CA CYS A 160 -56.85 0.95 -34.38
C CYS A 160 -55.36 0.64 -34.18
N VAL A 161 -54.69 0.06 -35.17
CA VAL A 161 -53.24 -0.17 -35.16
C VAL A 161 -52.57 1.03 -35.81
N ILE A 162 -51.57 1.59 -35.12
CA ILE A 162 -50.69 2.62 -35.70
C ILE A 162 -49.34 1.97 -35.99
N LEU A 163 -48.99 1.93 -37.27
CA LEU A 163 -47.78 1.30 -37.79
C LEU A 163 -46.94 2.33 -38.56
N ASP A 164 -45.68 2.48 -38.18
CA ASP A 164 -44.78 3.35 -38.95
C ASP A 164 -44.50 2.75 -40.33
N PRO A 165 -44.30 3.58 -41.37
CA PRO A 165 -44.10 3.13 -42.75
C PRO A 165 -42.84 2.31 -42.97
N ASP A 166 -41.89 2.37 -42.04
CA ASP A 166 -40.63 1.63 -42.07
C ASP A 166 -40.67 0.33 -41.26
N HIS A 167 -41.80 -0.01 -40.64
CA HIS A 167 -41.96 -1.25 -39.87
C HIS A 167 -42.78 -2.28 -40.64
N VAL A 168 -42.11 -3.34 -41.07
CA VAL A 168 -42.74 -4.43 -41.82
C VAL A 168 -43.35 -5.43 -40.83
N PRO A 169 -44.69 -5.60 -40.77
CA PRO A 169 -45.35 -6.53 -39.86
C PRO A 169 -45.27 -7.97 -40.38
N PHE A 170 -45.30 -8.94 -39.46
CA PHE A 170 -45.42 -10.36 -39.78
C PHE A 170 -46.91 -10.73 -39.93
N SER A 171 -47.20 -11.81 -40.67
CA SER A 171 -48.58 -12.22 -40.95
C SER A 171 -49.43 -12.45 -39.69
N GLY A 172 -48.84 -12.97 -38.61
CA GLY A 172 -49.49 -13.16 -37.31
C GLY A 172 -49.47 -11.93 -36.36
N PHE A 173 -49.41 -10.70 -36.89
CA PHE A 173 -49.24 -9.48 -36.08
C PHE A 173 -50.32 -9.30 -35.01
N LEU A 174 -51.58 -9.57 -35.33
CA LEU A 174 -52.72 -9.31 -34.44
C LEU A 174 -53.01 -10.47 -33.47
N ASP A 175 -52.53 -11.68 -33.76
CA ASP A 175 -52.84 -12.90 -33.00
C ASP A 175 -52.57 -12.78 -31.48
N PRO A 176 -51.41 -12.26 -31.02
CA PRO A 176 -51.14 -12.12 -29.59
C PRO A 176 -51.68 -10.81 -28.98
N ILE A 177 -52.33 -9.96 -29.77
CA ILE A 177 -52.74 -8.60 -29.38
C ILE A 177 -54.24 -8.55 -29.07
N VAL A 178 -55.08 -9.01 -29.99
CA VAL A 178 -56.53 -8.72 -29.98
C VAL A 178 -57.25 -9.25 -28.73
N GLY A 179 -56.83 -10.39 -28.19
CA GLY A 179 -57.46 -10.98 -27.00
C GLY A 179 -57.32 -10.12 -25.74
N HIS A 180 -56.31 -9.25 -25.65
CA HIS A 180 -56.16 -8.36 -24.49
C HIS A 180 -57.28 -7.32 -24.40
N PHE A 181 -57.98 -7.05 -25.51
CA PHE A 181 -59.13 -6.13 -25.54
C PHE A 181 -60.44 -6.77 -25.07
N ASN A 182 -60.44 -8.04 -24.65
CA ASN A 182 -61.57 -8.61 -23.89
C ASN A 182 -61.83 -7.78 -22.62
N ASP A 183 -60.78 -7.22 -21.98
CA ASP A 183 -60.93 -6.28 -20.88
C ASP A 183 -61.30 -4.87 -21.43
N PRO A 184 -62.51 -4.36 -21.13
CA PRO A 184 -62.99 -3.08 -21.63
C PRO A 184 -62.18 -1.88 -21.11
N GLN A 185 -61.39 -2.04 -20.04
CA GLN A 185 -60.55 -0.97 -19.47
C GLN A 185 -59.21 -0.81 -20.19
N ILE A 186 -58.82 -1.76 -21.06
CA ILE A 186 -57.60 -1.64 -21.86
C ILE A 186 -57.80 -0.60 -22.96
N GLY A 187 -57.03 0.50 -22.87
CA GLY A 187 -57.00 1.56 -23.86
C GLY A 187 -56.01 1.27 -24.99
N TYR A 188 -54.90 0.58 -24.72
CA TYR A 188 -53.94 0.19 -25.76
C TYR A 188 -53.05 -0.99 -25.36
N VAL A 189 -52.52 -1.65 -26.40
CA VAL A 189 -51.55 -2.75 -26.34
C VAL A 189 -50.32 -2.34 -27.15
N GLN A 190 -49.15 -2.35 -26.52
CA GLN A 190 -47.87 -2.05 -27.14
C GLN A 190 -47.06 -3.34 -27.30
N ILE A 191 -46.38 -3.50 -28.45
CA ILE A 191 -45.45 -4.62 -28.68
C ILE A 191 -43.98 -4.17 -28.72
N VAL A 192 -43.07 -5.13 -28.82
CA VAL A 192 -41.62 -4.90 -28.96
C VAL A 192 -41.34 -4.19 -30.28
N GLN A 193 -40.49 -3.16 -30.23
CA GLN A 193 -39.92 -2.57 -31.43
C GLN A 193 -38.56 -3.22 -31.73
N ALA A 194 -38.50 -3.97 -32.83
CA ALA A 194 -37.31 -4.67 -33.30
C ALA A 194 -36.83 -4.12 -34.65
N TYR A 195 -35.57 -4.39 -35.00
CA TYR A 195 -34.94 -3.78 -36.18
C TYR A 195 -34.14 -4.78 -37.00
N TYR A 196 -34.19 -4.67 -38.34
CA TYR A 196 -33.48 -5.57 -39.25
C TYR A 196 -32.13 -5.03 -39.74
N ASN A 197 -31.93 -3.70 -39.80
CA ASN A 197 -30.76 -3.07 -40.40
C ASN A 197 -29.55 -2.85 -39.46
N GLN A 198 -29.53 -3.52 -38.30
CA GLN A 198 -28.45 -3.40 -37.30
C GLN A 198 -27.06 -3.80 -37.81
N HIS A 199 -27.00 -4.47 -38.96
CA HIS A 199 -25.77 -4.96 -39.58
C HIS A 199 -25.11 -3.93 -40.51
N GLU A 200 -25.82 -2.85 -40.88
CA GLU A 200 -25.32 -1.80 -41.78
C GLU A 200 -24.13 -1.01 -41.19
N GLY A 201 -24.08 -0.84 -39.86
CA GLY A 201 -23.01 -0.07 -39.24
C GLY A 201 -23.03 -0.08 -37.71
N TRP A 202 -21.99 0.49 -37.11
CA TRP A 202 -21.89 0.66 -35.66
C TRP A 202 -22.93 1.65 -35.12
N ILE A 203 -23.31 2.65 -35.91
CA ILE A 203 -24.38 3.59 -35.55
C ILE A 203 -25.73 2.85 -35.50
N ALA A 204 -26.13 2.15 -36.56
CA ALA A 204 -27.36 1.34 -36.58
C ALA A 204 -27.37 0.32 -35.42
N LYS A 205 -26.27 -0.42 -35.25
CA LYS A 205 -26.13 -1.37 -34.14
C LYS A 205 -26.24 -0.71 -32.77
N GLY A 206 -25.62 0.45 -32.59
CA GLY A 206 -25.63 1.19 -31.34
C GLY A 206 -27.02 1.74 -31.01
N ALA A 207 -27.70 2.30 -32.01
CA ALA A 207 -29.05 2.81 -31.90
C ALA A 207 -30.02 1.71 -31.45
N ALA A 208 -29.97 0.52 -32.09
CA ALA A 208 -30.76 -0.62 -31.68
C ALA A 208 -30.39 -1.10 -30.25
N GLN A 209 -29.10 -1.20 -29.93
CA GLN A 209 -28.64 -1.64 -28.60
C GLN A 209 -29.12 -0.76 -27.45
N GLN A 210 -29.31 0.53 -27.67
CA GLN A 210 -29.82 1.44 -26.64
C GLN A 210 -31.28 1.14 -26.28
N THR A 211 -32.08 0.67 -27.24
CA THR A 211 -33.50 0.43 -27.01
C THR A 211 -33.78 -0.92 -26.35
N TYR A 212 -32.88 -1.90 -26.48
CA TYR A 212 -33.09 -3.25 -25.92
C TYR A 212 -33.40 -3.21 -24.42
N GLN A 213 -32.69 -2.37 -23.68
CA GLN A 213 -32.89 -2.22 -22.24
C GLN A 213 -34.30 -1.69 -21.91
N TYR A 214 -34.85 -0.85 -22.77
CA TYR A 214 -36.17 -0.26 -22.61
C TYR A 214 -37.26 -1.27 -23.02
N TYR A 215 -37.21 -1.81 -24.24
CA TYR A 215 -38.20 -2.74 -24.77
C TYR A 215 -38.15 -4.13 -24.14
N GLY A 216 -37.00 -4.54 -23.63
CA GLY A 216 -36.88 -5.79 -22.90
C GLY A 216 -37.44 -5.64 -21.48
N PRO A 217 -36.56 -5.45 -20.47
CA PRO A 217 -36.98 -5.53 -19.09
C PRO A 217 -37.85 -4.37 -18.60
N MET A 218 -37.62 -3.13 -19.05
CA MET A 218 -38.37 -2.00 -18.49
C MET A 218 -39.85 -2.09 -18.87
N MET A 219 -40.18 -2.20 -20.16
CA MET A 219 -41.57 -2.30 -20.64
C MET A 219 -42.32 -3.53 -20.08
N MET A 220 -41.65 -4.68 -19.94
CA MET A 220 -42.24 -5.87 -19.31
C MET A 220 -42.59 -5.64 -17.84
N THR A 221 -41.77 -4.89 -17.12
CA THR A 221 -42.06 -4.57 -15.72
C THR A 221 -43.14 -3.49 -15.59
N MET A 222 -43.15 -2.49 -16.48
CA MET A 222 -44.20 -1.48 -16.57
C MET A 222 -45.58 -2.09 -16.80
N ASN A 223 -45.63 -3.21 -17.53
CA ASN A 223 -46.86 -4.00 -17.70
C ASN A 223 -47.45 -4.48 -16.37
N ALA A 224 -46.61 -4.89 -15.42
CA ALA A 224 -47.06 -5.43 -14.13
C ALA A 224 -47.81 -4.41 -13.27
N TYR A 225 -47.73 -3.12 -13.59
CA TYR A 225 -48.37 -2.05 -12.83
C TYR A 225 -49.00 -0.94 -13.68
N GLY A 226 -49.26 -1.22 -14.97
CA GLY A 226 -50.10 -0.38 -15.82
C GLY A 226 -49.46 0.96 -16.25
N THR A 227 -48.14 1.01 -16.43
CA THR A 227 -47.43 2.21 -16.91
C THR A 227 -46.74 1.97 -18.26
N VAL A 228 -47.29 1.09 -19.09
CA VAL A 228 -46.67 0.72 -20.38
C VAL A 228 -46.68 1.95 -21.27
N GLN A 229 -45.54 2.29 -21.87
CA GLN A 229 -45.43 3.48 -22.71
C GLN A 229 -45.86 3.19 -24.16
N ALA A 230 -46.76 3.99 -24.74
CA ALA A 230 -46.94 3.97 -26.20
C ALA A 230 -45.73 4.64 -26.87
N ILE A 231 -45.17 3.99 -27.90
CA ILE A 231 -43.87 4.36 -28.52
C ILE A 231 -43.97 4.63 -30.04
N GLY A 232 -45.16 4.97 -30.52
CA GLY A 232 -45.41 5.53 -31.85
C GLY A 232 -45.48 4.58 -33.02
N ALA A 233 -44.84 3.43 -32.92
CA ALA A 233 -45.02 2.35 -33.87
C ALA A 233 -45.52 1.11 -33.16
N ASN A 234 -46.26 0.28 -33.91
CA ASN A 234 -46.69 -1.04 -33.49
C ASN A 234 -47.53 -1.00 -32.21
N CYS A 235 -48.45 -0.05 -32.13
CA CYS A 235 -49.36 0.07 -31.00
C CYS A 235 -50.79 -0.02 -31.47
N THR A 236 -51.56 -0.91 -30.82
CA THR A 236 -52.98 -1.08 -31.07
C THR A 236 -53.74 -0.33 -29.98
N PHE A 237 -54.63 0.56 -30.38
CA PHE A 237 -55.46 1.36 -29.50
C PHE A 237 -56.92 0.95 -29.61
N ARG A 238 -57.66 1.07 -28.51
CA ARG A 238 -59.12 1.03 -28.53
C ARG A 238 -59.64 2.37 -29.06
N ARG A 239 -60.52 2.35 -30.05
CA ARG A 239 -61.06 3.57 -30.68
C ARG A 239 -61.76 4.48 -29.67
N THR A 240 -62.59 3.91 -28.80
CA THR A 240 -63.29 4.68 -27.75
C THR A 240 -62.33 5.33 -26.76
N ALA A 241 -61.18 4.71 -26.50
CA ALA A 241 -60.14 5.30 -25.66
C ALA A 241 -59.50 6.52 -26.33
N LEU A 242 -59.09 6.41 -27.61
CA LEU A 242 -58.58 7.57 -28.36
C LEU A 242 -59.61 8.70 -28.46
N ALA A 243 -60.88 8.36 -28.75
CA ALA A 243 -61.95 9.35 -28.82
C ALA A 243 -62.12 10.13 -27.49
N SER A 244 -61.98 9.45 -26.34
CA SER A 244 -62.13 10.07 -25.01
C SER A 244 -61.11 11.18 -24.69
N ILE A 245 -59.99 11.22 -25.41
CA ILE A 245 -58.95 12.25 -25.27
C ILE A 245 -58.89 13.20 -26.47
N GLY A 246 -59.85 13.12 -27.39
CA GLY A 246 -59.90 13.95 -28.60
C GLY A 246 -59.02 13.44 -29.74
N GLY A 247 -58.69 12.15 -29.76
CA GLY A 247 -57.82 11.51 -30.76
C GLY A 247 -56.37 11.35 -30.29
N HIS A 248 -55.48 11.09 -31.25
CA HIS A 248 -54.05 11.06 -31.03
C HIS A 248 -53.55 12.45 -30.63
N ALA A 249 -52.83 12.54 -29.51
CA ALA A 249 -52.36 13.82 -28.99
C ALA A 249 -51.25 14.42 -29.89
N PRO A 250 -51.17 15.76 -30.03
CA PRO A 250 -50.14 16.41 -30.85
C PRO A 250 -48.80 16.56 -30.09
N GLY A 251 -47.71 16.76 -30.84
CA GLY A 251 -46.38 17.08 -30.30
C GLY A 251 -45.22 16.35 -30.99
N LEU A 252 -43.98 16.59 -30.53
CA LEU A 252 -42.78 15.88 -31.01
C LEU A 252 -42.62 14.47 -30.40
N ALA A 253 -43.31 14.21 -29.29
CA ALA A 253 -43.41 12.93 -28.62
C ALA A 253 -44.90 12.59 -28.45
N GLU A 254 -45.63 12.71 -29.55
CA GLU A 254 -47.08 12.56 -29.66
C GLU A 254 -47.60 11.27 -29.02
N ASP A 255 -46.85 10.17 -29.16
CA ASP A 255 -47.24 8.86 -28.66
C ASP A 255 -47.17 8.80 -27.13
N MET A 256 -46.12 9.42 -26.57
CA MET A 256 -45.99 9.57 -25.13
C MET A 256 -47.07 10.47 -24.57
N HIS A 257 -47.40 11.54 -25.29
CA HIS A 257 -48.48 12.43 -24.92
C HIS A 257 -49.84 11.70 -24.93
N THR A 258 -50.12 10.88 -25.96
CA THR A 258 -51.34 10.06 -26.05
C THR A 258 -51.43 9.10 -24.86
N ALA A 259 -50.36 8.36 -24.55
CA ALA A 259 -50.33 7.46 -23.39
C ALA A 259 -50.60 8.21 -22.07
N MET A 260 -49.96 9.36 -21.86
CA MET A 260 -50.17 10.21 -20.68
C MET A 260 -51.64 10.62 -20.53
N ARG A 261 -52.28 11.06 -21.62
CA ARG A 261 -53.69 11.49 -21.57
C ARG A 261 -54.64 10.32 -21.33
N LEU A 262 -54.37 9.15 -21.94
CA LEU A 262 -55.16 7.93 -21.71
C LEU A 262 -55.05 7.44 -20.27
N HIS A 263 -53.83 7.37 -19.72
CA HIS A 263 -53.60 7.02 -18.32
C HIS A 263 -54.25 8.01 -17.36
N ALA A 264 -54.22 9.31 -17.65
CA ALA A 264 -54.88 10.33 -16.85
C ALA A 264 -56.42 10.24 -16.89
N GLN A 265 -57.00 9.60 -17.91
CA GLN A 265 -58.42 9.26 -17.98
C GLN A 265 -58.76 7.89 -17.36
N GLY A 266 -57.77 7.19 -16.79
CA GLY A 266 -57.97 5.90 -16.13
C GLY A 266 -57.90 4.67 -17.04
N TRP A 267 -57.58 4.83 -18.33
CA TRP A 267 -57.37 3.70 -19.23
C TRP A 267 -56.14 2.89 -18.83
N LYS A 268 -56.21 1.57 -18.98
CA LYS A 268 -55.11 0.65 -18.75
C LYS A 268 -54.33 0.36 -20.03
N SER A 269 -53.08 -0.04 -19.85
CA SER A 269 -52.15 -0.33 -20.95
C SER A 269 -51.52 -1.70 -20.76
N VAL A 270 -51.32 -2.44 -21.86
CA VAL A 270 -50.68 -3.76 -21.88
C VAL A 270 -49.43 -3.76 -22.74
N TYR A 271 -48.41 -4.52 -22.33
CA TYR A 271 -47.22 -4.79 -23.12
C TYR A 271 -47.14 -6.27 -23.51
N VAL A 272 -47.01 -6.54 -24.80
CA VAL A 272 -46.80 -7.88 -25.35
C VAL A 272 -45.34 -8.01 -25.80
N PRO A 273 -44.52 -8.84 -25.12
CA PRO A 273 -43.09 -8.95 -25.38
C PRO A 273 -42.78 -9.86 -26.58
N ALA A 274 -43.42 -9.60 -27.73
CA ALA A 274 -43.25 -10.34 -28.98
C ALA A 274 -42.75 -9.42 -30.10
N VAL A 275 -41.82 -9.94 -30.91
CA VAL A 275 -41.37 -9.29 -32.14
C VAL A 275 -42.35 -9.66 -33.25
N LEU A 276 -43.27 -8.75 -33.57
CA LEU A 276 -44.30 -8.96 -34.60
C LEU A 276 -44.13 -8.06 -35.82
N SER A 277 -43.19 -7.11 -35.75
CA SER A 277 -42.73 -6.32 -36.88
C SER A 277 -41.24 -6.03 -36.72
N ARG A 278 -40.57 -5.68 -37.81
CA ARG A 278 -39.19 -5.17 -37.77
C ARG A 278 -39.09 -3.90 -38.60
N GLY A 279 -38.48 -2.88 -38.01
CA GLY A 279 -38.25 -1.60 -38.67
C GLY A 279 -36.78 -1.24 -38.88
N LEU A 280 -36.56 0.04 -39.18
CA LEU A 280 -35.25 0.63 -39.42
C LEU A 280 -34.79 1.50 -38.24
N VAL A 281 -33.53 1.34 -37.85
CA VAL A 281 -32.80 2.33 -37.03
C VAL A 281 -31.99 3.27 -37.91
N PRO A 282 -31.64 4.47 -37.42
CA PRO A 282 -30.75 5.38 -38.16
C PRO A 282 -29.39 4.73 -38.45
N ALA A 283 -29.00 4.72 -39.72
CA ALA A 283 -27.72 4.16 -40.17
C ALA A 283 -26.54 5.16 -40.11
N THR A 284 -26.84 6.46 -40.14
CA THR A 284 -25.84 7.55 -40.12
C THR A 284 -25.89 8.35 -38.82
N LEU A 285 -24.76 8.98 -38.45
CA LEU A 285 -24.68 9.77 -37.22
C LEU A 285 -25.62 10.99 -37.24
N SER A 286 -25.74 11.67 -38.39
CA SER A 286 -26.67 12.79 -38.58
C SER A 286 -28.12 12.39 -38.34
N ALA A 287 -28.57 11.28 -38.94
CA ALA A 287 -29.93 10.77 -38.77
C ALA A 287 -30.20 10.36 -37.32
N TYR A 288 -29.23 9.70 -36.68
CA TYR A 288 -29.32 9.32 -35.27
C TYR A 288 -29.45 10.54 -34.34
N TYR A 289 -28.61 11.57 -34.53
CA TYR A 289 -28.70 12.79 -33.72
C TYR A 289 -29.99 13.58 -33.94
N LYS A 290 -30.52 13.65 -35.17
CA LYS A 290 -31.84 14.25 -35.44
C LYS A 290 -32.94 13.52 -34.65
N GLN A 291 -32.91 12.18 -34.65
CA GLN A 291 -33.85 11.36 -33.88
C GLN A 291 -33.72 11.59 -32.36
N GLN A 292 -32.49 11.54 -31.83
CA GLN A 292 -32.25 11.75 -30.40
C GLN A 292 -32.62 13.16 -29.94
N LEU A 293 -32.40 14.18 -30.78
CA LEU A 293 -32.81 15.55 -30.50
C LEU A 293 -34.35 15.68 -30.46
N LYS A 294 -35.05 15.06 -31.42
CA LYS A 294 -36.53 15.00 -31.43
C LYS A 294 -37.05 14.40 -30.13
N TRP A 295 -36.52 13.25 -29.73
CA TRP A 295 -36.95 12.56 -28.51
C TRP A 295 -36.63 13.34 -27.24
N ALA A 296 -35.40 13.85 -27.10
CA ALA A 296 -35.01 14.64 -25.93
C ALA A 296 -35.86 15.91 -25.79
N ARG A 297 -36.03 16.67 -26.88
CA ARG A 297 -36.85 17.88 -26.92
C ARG A 297 -38.31 17.58 -26.59
N GLY A 298 -38.88 16.54 -27.19
CA GLY A 298 -40.28 16.14 -26.99
C GLY A 298 -40.56 15.68 -25.57
N VAL A 299 -39.69 14.87 -24.98
CA VAL A 299 -39.84 14.40 -23.59
C VAL A 299 -39.71 15.55 -22.60
N PHE A 300 -38.73 16.45 -22.79
CA PHE A 300 -38.62 17.63 -21.95
C PHE A 300 -39.80 18.60 -22.12
N GLU A 301 -40.35 18.76 -23.33
CA GLU A 301 -41.58 19.54 -23.54
C GLU A 301 -42.72 18.96 -22.71
N LEU A 302 -43.00 17.66 -22.86
CA LEU A 302 -44.08 17.00 -22.14
C LEU A 302 -43.89 17.05 -20.63
N PHE A 303 -42.65 17.05 -20.14
CA PHE A 303 -42.37 17.23 -18.73
C PHE A 303 -42.79 18.63 -18.22
N VAL A 304 -42.56 19.69 -19.00
CA VAL A 304 -42.89 21.07 -18.58
C VAL A 304 -44.29 21.51 -18.94
N THR A 305 -44.96 20.86 -19.91
CA THR A 305 -46.33 21.20 -20.34
C THR A 305 -47.36 20.21 -19.82
N ALA A 306 -47.23 18.92 -20.15
CA ALA A 306 -48.27 17.92 -19.90
C ALA A 306 -48.17 17.26 -18.52
N TYR A 307 -46.95 17.01 -18.01
CA TYR A 307 -46.77 16.24 -16.77
C TYR A 307 -47.39 16.94 -15.55
N PHE A 308 -47.12 18.23 -15.36
CA PHE A 308 -47.67 18.99 -14.24
C PHE A 308 -49.19 19.21 -14.37
N GLU A 309 -49.69 19.41 -15.60
CA GLU A 309 -51.12 19.51 -15.88
C GLU A 309 -51.86 18.20 -15.51
N LEU A 310 -51.29 17.05 -15.89
CA LEU A 310 -51.91 15.74 -15.68
C LEU A 310 -51.55 15.12 -14.32
N PHE A 311 -50.67 15.75 -13.54
CA PHE A 311 -50.10 15.18 -12.31
C PHE A 311 -51.17 14.71 -11.32
N GLY A 312 -52.21 15.50 -11.11
CA GLY A 312 -53.30 15.17 -10.17
C GLY A 312 -54.10 13.91 -10.55
N LYS A 313 -54.10 13.54 -11.83
CA LYS A 313 -54.89 12.43 -12.39
C LYS A 313 -54.12 11.11 -12.46
N PHE A 314 -52.80 11.15 -12.31
CA PHE A 314 -51.95 9.97 -12.36
C PHE A 314 -51.96 9.19 -11.04
N THR A 315 -51.88 7.86 -11.16
CA THR A 315 -51.49 6.99 -10.04
C THR A 315 -50.06 7.33 -9.57
N TRP A 316 -49.69 6.97 -8.34
CA TRP A 316 -48.34 7.25 -7.84
C TRP A 316 -47.23 6.62 -8.69
N ARG A 317 -47.49 5.45 -9.32
CA ARG A 317 -46.52 4.80 -10.21
C ARG A 317 -46.39 5.51 -11.55
N GLN A 318 -47.50 6.01 -12.11
CA GLN A 318 -47.47 6.87 -13.29
C GLN A 318 -46.76 8.19 -13.01
N LYS A 319 -46.99 8.81 -11.84
CA LYS A 319 -46.25 10.01 -11.39
C LYS A 319 -44.74 9.76 -11.36
N LEU A 320 -44.31 8.63 -10.80
CA LEU A 320 -42.92 8.23 -10.73
C LEU A 320 -42.33 7.96 -12.12
N HIS A 321 -43.04 7.20 -12.96
CA HIS A 321 -42.61 6.86 -14.32
C HIS A 321 -42.42 8.11 -15.17
N TYR A 322 -43.49 8.89 -15.40
CA TYR A 322 -43.43 10.08 -16.25
C TYR A 322 -42.52 11.18 -15.69
N GLY A 323 -42.37 11.27 -14.37
CA GLY A 323 -41.45 12.21 -13.72
C GLY A 323 -39.97 11.85 -13.89
N LEU A 324 -39.64 10.55 -14.02
CA LEU A 324 -38.26 10.07 -14.10
C LEU A 324 -37.77 9.76 -15.53
N VAL A 325 -38.66 9.61 -16.51
CA VAL A 325 -38.27 9.45 -17.94
C VAL A 325 -37.32 10.57 -18.42
N PRO A 326 -37.53 11.86 -18.09
CA PRO A 326 -36.60 12.94 -18.46
C PRO A 326 -35.16 12.76 -17.91
N MET A 327 -34.97 12.00 -16.82
CA MET A 327 -33.64 11.72 -16.27
C MET A 327 -32.74 11.00 -17.28
N PHE A 328 -33.30 10.21 -18.19
CA PHE A 328 -32.50 9.58 -19.24
C PHE A 328 -31.75 10.63 -20.07
N TYR A 329 -32.42 11.72 -20.46
CA TYR A 329 -31.84 12.78 -21.26
C TYR A 329 -30.96 13.75 -20.43
N LEU A 330 -31.27 13.95 -19.14
CA LEU A 330 -30.37 14.71 -18.25
C LEU A 330 -28.98 14.07 -18.07
N SER A 331 -28.81 12.79 -18.44
CA SER A 331 -27.50 12.13 -18.46
C SER A 331 -26.46 12.87 -19.30
N GLY A 332 -26.87 13.69 -20.28
CA GLY A 332 -25.97 14.53 -21.06
C GLY A 332 -25.13 15.48 -20.21
N PHE A 333 -25.73 16.12 -19.19
CA PHE A 333 -24.99 16.96 -18.25
C PHE A 333 -24.01 16.14 -17.38
N VAL A 334 -24.42 14.95 -16.96
CA VAL A 334 -23.58 14.07 -16.13
C VAL A 334 -22.38 13.54 -16.90
N TYR A 335 -22.54 13.19 -18.17
CA TYR A 335 -21.43 12.83 -19.03
C TYR A 335 -20.46 14.00 -19.21
N LEU A 336 -20.96 15.22 -19.47
CA LEU A 336 -20.11 16.42 -19.54
C LEU A 336 -19.31 16.63 -18.25
N LEU A 337 -19.96 16.57 -17.08
CA LEU A 337 -19.28 16.72 -15.80
C LEU A 337 -18.20 15.65 -15.60
N ASN A 338 -18.49 14.39 -15.92
CA ASN A 338 -17.53 13.30 -15.86
C ASN A 338 -16.35 13.47 -16.83
N PHE A 339 -16.55 14.16 -17.97
CA PHE A 339 -15.44 14.51 -18.86
C PHE A 339 -14.59 15.65 -18.30
N LEU A 340 -15.22 16.65 -17.68
CA LEU A 340 -14.54 17.83 -17.16
C LEU A 340 -13.73 17.55 -15.90
N ILE A 341 -14.21 16.68 -14.98
CA ILE A 341 -13.51 16.36 -13.73
C ILE A 341 -12.04 15.96 -13.95
N PRO A 342 -11.69 14.95 -14.78
CA PRO A 342 -10.31 14.57 -15.00
C PRO A 342 -9.51 15.64 -15.77
N VAL A 343 -10.14 16.36 -16.72
CA VAL A 343 -9.47 17.45 -17.46
C VAL A 343 -9.07 18.57 -16.52
N VAL A 344 -10.00 19.08 -15.71
CA VAL A 344 -9.72 20.14 -14.72
C VAL A 344 -8.70 19.64 -13.70
N SER A 345 -8.82 18.39 -13.24
CA SER A 345 -7.85 17.81 -12.29
C SER A 345 -6.42 17.81 -12.84
N LEU A 346 -6.24 17.41 -14.11
CA LEU A 346 -4.93 17.38 -14.77
C LEU A 346 -4.37 18.77 -15.06
N LEU A 347 -5.23 19.74 -15.41
CA LEU A 347 -4.82 21.12 -15.68
C LEU A 347 -4.45 21.89 -14.41
N THR A 348 -5.02 21.53 -13.26
CA THR A 348 -4.85 22.30 -12.00
C THR A 348 -4.07 21.57 -10.91
N ASP A 349 -3.76 20.27 -11.09
CA ASP A 349 -3.10 19.40 -10.09
C ASP A 349 -3.91 19.31 -8.77
N VAL A 350 -5.24 19.39 -8.86
CA VAL A 350 -6.17 19.20 -7.74
C VAL A 350 -7.09 18.02 -8.02
N TYR A 351 -7.49 17.28 -6.99
CA TYR A 351 -8.24 16.03 -7.15
C TYR A 351 -9.49 16.00 -6.28
N PRO A 352 -10.59 15.36 -6.74
CA PRO A 352 -11.86 15.33 -6.00
C PRO A 352 -11.79 14.50 -4.71
N LEU A 353 -11.01 13.42 -4.68
CA LEU A 353 -10.92 12.48 -3.56
C LEU A 353 -9.50 12.38 -3.03
N ARG A 354 -9.35 12.22 -1.71
CA ARG A 354 -8.11 11.85 -1.00
C ARG A 354 -8.21 10.39 -0.58
N MET A 355 -8.12 9.47 -1.53
CA MET A 355 -8.24 8.04 -1.31
C MET A 355 -7.28 7.27 -2.21
N ASP A 356 -6.56 6.30 -1.67
CA ASP A 356 -5.76 5.42 -2.52
C ASP A 356 -6.63 4.72 -3.59
N PHE A 357 -6.12 4.65 -4.82
CA PHE A 357 -6.89 4.10 -5.94
C PHE A 357 -7.24 2.62 -5.72
N SER A 358 -6.35 1.84 -5.12
CA SER A 358 -6.62 0.43 -4.82
C SER A 358 -7.72 0.30 -3.79
N THR A 359 -7.73 1.15 -2.76
CA THR A 359 -8.83 1.23 -1.79
C THR A 359 -10.15 1.60 -2.47
N PHE A 360 -10.17 2.63 -3.33
CA PHE A 360 -11.37 3.01 -4.08
C PHE A 360 -11.90 1.86 -4.95
N ALA A 361 -11.02 1.16 -5.67
CA ALA A 361 -11.37 0.04 -6.53
C ALA A 361 -11.91 -1.16 -5.72
N VAL A 362 -11.26 -1.50 -4.60
CA VAL A 362 -11.68 -2.60 -3.72
C VAL A 362 -13.05 -2.33 -3.11
N ILE A 363 -13.30 -1.12 -2.61
CA ILE A 363 -14.61 -0.77 -2.01
C ILE A 363 -15.69 -0.66 -3.10
N GLY A 364 -15.36 -0.19 -4.30
CA GLY A 364 -16.30 -0.08 -5.42
C GLY A 364 -16.63 -1.40 -6.14
N LEU A 365 -15.75 -2.41 -6.04
CA LEU A 365 -15.86 -3.67 -6.77
C LEU A 365 -17.20 -4.40 -6.56
N PRO A 366 -17.74 -4.57 -5.32
CA PRO A 366 -19.02 -5.24 -5.11
C PRO A 366 -20.19 -4.50 -5.76
N PHE A 367 -20.19 -3.17 -5.69
CA PHE A 367 -21.25 -2.34 -6.27
C PHE A 367 -21.26 -2.45 -7.80
N VAL A 368 -20.10 -2.23 -8.46
CA VAL A 368 -19.98 -2.34 -9.92
C VAL A 368 -20.35 -3.75 -10.40
N THR A 369 -19.90 -4.78 -9.68
CA THR A 369 -20.21 -6.18 -9.98
C THR A 369 -21.71 -6.45 -9.88
N ALA A 370 -22.38 -5.94 -8.85
CA ALA A 370 -23.83 -6.08 -8.70
C ALA A 370 -24.60 -5.43 -9.86
N VAL A 371 -24.25 -4.19 -10.23
CA VAL A 371 -24.88 -3.47 -11.36
C VAL A 371 -24.80 -4.27 -12.65
N VAL A 372 -23.59 -4.75 -12.99
CA VAL A 372 -23.35 -5.52 -14.23
C VAL A 372 -24.10 -6.86 -14.19
N LEU A 373 -24.00 -7.61 -13.09
CA LEU A 373 -24.53 -8.96 -13.01
C LEU A 373 -26.05 -9.01 -12.87
N ILE A 374 -26.67 -8.04 -12.19
CA ILE A 374 -28.14 -7.90 -12.17
C ILE A 374 -28.65 -7.64 -13.58
N ARG A 375 -28.05 -6.68 -14.30
CA ARG A 375 -28.42 -6.38 -15.68
C ARG A 375 -28.28 -7.61 -16.58
N HIS A 376 -27.17 -8.35 -16.45
CA HIS A 376 -26.98 -9.59 -17.21
C HIS A 376 -28.00 -10.69 -16.84
N TYR A 377 -28.34 -10.84 -15.56
CA TYR A 377 -29.26 -11.86 -15.07
C TYR A 377 -30.66 -11.67 -15.66
N VAL A 378 -31.15 -10.42 -15.71
CA VAL A 378 -32.48 -10.08 -16.21
C VAL A 378 -32.67 -10.38 -17.70
N GLN A 379 -31.61 -10.25 -18.52
CA GLN A 379 -31.66 -10.48 -19.98
C GLN A 379 -32.13 -11.88 -20.40
N ARG A 380 -32.14 -12.86 -19.48
CA ARG A 380 -32.56 -14.25 -19.73
C ARG A 380 -34.00 -14.37 -20.22
N TRP A 381 -34.86 -13.49 -19.71
CA TRP A 381 -36.30 -13.62 -19.84
C TRP A 381 -36.88 -12.62 -20.84
N VAL A 382 -36.16 -11.54 -21.10
CA VAL A 382 -36.72 -10.31 -21.68
C VAL A 382 -36.14 -9.92 -23.04
N MET A 383 -35.19 -10.70 -23.55
CA MET A 383 -34.52 -10.41 -24.83
C MET A 383 -34.35 -11.68 -25.65
N GLU A 384 -34.38 -11.54 -26.97
CA GLU A 384 -33.95 -12.59 -27.89
C GLU A 384 -32.46 -12.91 -27.72
N ASP A 385 -32.06 -14.15 -28.02
CA ASP A 385 -30.69 -14.60 -27.78
C ASP A 385 -29.61 -13.77 -28.50
N GLN A 386 -29.96 -13.20 -29.65
CA GLN A 386 -29.05 -12.42 -30.48
C GLN A 386 -28.81 -11.01 -29.90
N GLU A 387 -29.81 -10.48 -29.18
CA GLU A 387 -29.78 -9.14 -28.58
C GLU A 387 -29.07 -9.13 -27.23
N ARG A 388 -28.88 -10.29 -26.57
CA ARG A 388 -28.28 -10.39 -25.24
C ARG A 388 -26.78 -10.02 -25.20
N GLY A 389 -26.35 -9.35 -24.13
CA GLY A 389 -24.94 -9.04 -23.86
C GLY A 389 -24.72 -7.71 -23.15
N PHE A 390 -23.48 -7.20 -23.19
CA PHE A 390 -23.09 -5.94 -22.55
C PHE A 390 -23.54 -4.66 -23.29
N HIS A 391 -24.00 -4.78 -24.54
CA HIS A 391 -24.45 -3.64 -25.36
C HIS A 391 -23.44 -2.49 -25.46
N VAL A 392 -22.15 -2.83 -25.55
CA VAL A 392 -21.04 -1.85 -25.51
C VAL A 392 -21.19 -0.75 -26.56
N ILE A 393 -21.55 -1.09 -27.81
CA ILE A 393 -21.69 -0.12 -28.90
C ILE A 393 -22.80 0.88 -28.61
N GLY A 394 -23.95 0.41 -28.09
CA GLY A 394 -25.03 1.29 -27.67
C GLY A 394 -24.63 2.22 -26.52
N GLY A 395 -23.88 1.72 -25.54
CA GLY A 395 -23.33 2.52 -24.44
C GLY A 395 -22.36 3.60 -24.91
N LEU A 396 -21.42 3.26 -25.81
CA LEU A 396 -20.47 4.23 -26.38
C LEU A 396 -21.20 5.32 -27.18
N LEU A 397 -22.18 4.92 -28.00
CA LEU A 397 -23.01 5.86 -28.75
C LEU A 397 -23.81 6.78 -27.83
N LEU A 398 -24.33 6.27 -26.71
CA LEU A 398 -25.10 7.05 -25.74
C LEU A 398 -24.24 8.14 -25.10
N ILE A 399 -23.04 7.77 -24.66
CA ILE A 399 -22.06 8.69 -24.06
C ILE A 399 -21.68 9.79 -25.07
N GLY A 400 -21.45 9.43 -26.34
CA GLY A 400 -21.13 10.37 -27.41
C GLY A 400 -22.28 11.27 -27.87
N THR A 401 -23.48 11.11 -27.31
CA THR A 401 -24.70 11.88 -27.62
C THR A 401 -24.99 12.94 -26.55
N TRP A 402 -24.14 13.05 -25.53
CA TRP A 402 -24.33 13.94 -24.38
C TRP A 402 -24.74 15.38 -24.75
N TRP A 403 -24.11 15.96 -25.77
CA TRP A 403 -24.36 17.35 -26.19
C TRP A 403 -25.71 17.53 -26.90
N ILE A 404 -26.21 16.49 -27.58
CA ILE A 404 -27.55 16.51 -28.21
C ILE A 404 -28.62 16.57 -27.13
N PHE A 405 -28.46 15.81 -26.04
CA PHE A 405 -29.42 15.85 -24.93
C PHE A 405 -29.42 17.20 -24.21
N ILE A 406 -28.25 17.80 -24.00
CA ILE A 406 -28.14 19.18 -23.48
C ILE A 406 -28.81 20.16 -24.44
N THR A 407 -28.61 20.01 -25.75
CA THR A 407 -29.25 20.85 -26.76
C THR A 407 -30.78 20.72 -26.72
N GLY A 408 -31.31 19.50 -26.58
CA GLY A 408 -32.74 19.24 -26.40
C GLY A 408 -33.31 19.92 -25.16
N PHE A 409 -32.58 19.88 -24.04
CA PHE A 409 -32.95 20.58 -22.81
C PHE A 409 -32.95 22.11 -22.98
N ILE A 410 -31.87 22.67 -23.56
CA ILE A 410 -31.74 24.11 -23.85
C ILE A 410 -32.87 24.57 -24.78
N TYR A 411 -33.18 23.82 -25.83
CA TYR A 411 -34.27 24.14 -26.75
C TYR A 411 -35.64 24.12 -26.06
N THR A 412 -35.84 23.28 -25.06
CA THR A 412 -37.06 23.31 -24.23
C THR A 412 -37.13 24.58 -23.39
N ILE A 413 -36.04 24.97 -22.72
CA ILE A 413 -36.00 26.21 -21.91
C ILE A 413 -36.33 27.43 -22.77
N PHE A 414 -35.70 27.54 -23.93
CA PHE A 414 -35.93 28.67 -24.85
C PHE A 414 -37.15 28.50 -25.76
N ARG A 415 -37.97 27.46 -25.56
CA ARG A 415 -39.15 27.14 -26.37
C ARG A 415 -38.88 27.13 -27.88
N LYS A 416 -37.67 26.76 -28.29
CA LYS A 416 -37.29 26.68 -29.71
C LYS A 416 -38.09 25.56 -30.38
N LYS A 417 -38.79 25.90 -31.46
CA LYS A 417 -39.54 24.94 -32.28
C LYS A 417 -38.56 24.11 -33.12
N VAL A 418 -38.68 22.80 -33.03
CA VAL A 418 -37.98 21.86 -33.90
C VAL A 418 -39.00 21.35 -34.92
N PRO A 419 -38.84 21.65 -36.22
CA PRO A 419 -39.77 21.17 -37.23
C PRO A 419 -39.72 19.64 -37.34
N TYR A 420 -40.85 19.03 -37.65
CA TYR A 420 -40.91 17.61 -37.96
C TYR A 420 -40.23 17.38 -39.31
N ILE A 421 -39.07 16.72 -39.31
CA ILE A 421 -38.35 16.32 -40.52
C ILE A 421 -38.25 14.79 -40.47
N PRO A 422 -38.79 14.07 -41.48
CA PRO A 422 -38.63 12.62 -41.56
C PRO A 422 -37.16 12.23 -41.43
N THR A 423 -36.89 11.17 -40.67
CA THR A 423 -35.51 10.72 -40.48
C THR A 423 -35.01 10.15 -41.82
N PRO A 424 -33.88 10.64 -42.37
CA PRO A 424 -33.37 10.14 -43.64
C PRO A 424 -33.22 8.61 -43.61
N LYS A 425 -33.80 7.92 -44.58
CA LYS A 425 -33.77 6.46 -44.72
C LYS A 425 -32.70 5.97 -45.70
N THR A 426 -32.05 6.89 -46.41
CA THR A 426 -30.94 6.61 -47.32
C THR A 426 -29.58 6.88 -46.65
N ILE A 427 -28.55 6.13 -47.04
CA ILE A 427 -27.17 6.30 -46.56
C ILE A 427 -26.50 7.44 -47.34
N ALA A 428 -27.03 8.66 -47.23
CA ALA A 428 -26.38 9.87 -47.75
C ALA A 428 -25.49 10.47 -46.65
N GLU A 429 -24.17 10.49 -46.84
CA GLU A 429 -23.22 11.01 -45.86
C GLU A 429 -23.15 12.56 -45.90
N GLU A 430 -23.93 13.23 -45.07
CA GLU A 430 -23.79 14.67 -44.83
C GLU A 430 -22.65 14.96 -43.83
N ARG A 431 -21.68 15.84 -44.20
CA ARG A 431 -20.68 16.53 -43.34
C ARG A 431 -20.46 15.98 -41.90
N ASN A 432 -20.14 14.69 -41.76
CA ASN A 432 -20.09 14.00 -40.45
C ASN A 432 -19.11 14.62 -39.43
N LEU A 433 -18.02 15.26 -39.91
CA LEU A 433 -17.03 15.90 -39.04
C LEU A 433 -17.59 17.15 -38.34
N GLY A 434 -18.34 17.99 -39.06
CA GLY A 434 -18.89 19.23 -38.50
C GLY A 434 -19.92 18.96 -37.40
N ILE A 435 -20.76 17.95 -37.61
CA ILE A 435 -21.77 17.51 -36.61
C ILE A 435 -21.10 16.92 -35.35
N ASN A 436 -19.90 16.31 -35.47
CA ASN A 436 -19.19 15.70 -34.34
C ASN A 436 -18.27 16.68 -33.58
N THR A 437 -18.30 17.98 -33.91
CA THR A 437 -17.41 19.02 -33.33
C THR A 437 -17.36 19.01 -31.80
N PRO A 438 -18.48 18.92 -31.05
CA PRO A 438 -18.42 18.91 -29.58
C PRO A 438 -17.60 17.75 -29.00
N ASN A 439 -17.68 16.57 -29.62
CA ASN A 439 -16.88 15.40 -29.22
C ASN A 439 -15.40 15.59 -29.59
N ILE A 440 -15.09 16.22 -30.73
CA ILE A 440 -13.72 16.57 -31.14
C ILE A 440 -13.11 17.57 -30.14
N ILE A 441 -13.86 18.56 -29.68
CA ILE A 441 -13.40 19.52 -28.66
C ILE A 441 -13.05 18.78 -27.36
N VAL A 442 -13.91 17.88 -26.88
CA VAL A 442 -13.63 17.08 -25.67
C VAL A 442 -12.40 16.19 -25.87
N LEU A 443 -12.22 15.61 -27.05
CA LEU A 443 -11.03 14.82 -27.40
C LEU A 443 -9.76 15.66 -27.31
N VAL A 444 -9.73 16.82 -27.97
CA VAL A 444 -8.56 17.72 -27.99
C VAL A 444 -8.24 18.22 -26.59
N LEU A 445 -9.25 18.66 -25.83
CA LEU A 445 -9.08 19.10 -24.45
C LEU A 445 -8.55 17.98 -23.55
N SER A 446 -9.05 16.75 -23.71
CA SER A 446 -8.59 15.59 -22.93
C SER A 446 -7.14 15.23 -23.27
N VAL A 447 -6.76 15.20 -24.56
CA VAL A 447 -5.37 14.95 -24.99
C VAL A 447 -4.43 16.04 -24.49
N ALA A 448 -4.82 17.32 -24.63
CA ALA A 448 -4.04 18.45 -24.14
C ALA A 448 -3.87 18.41 -22.61
N ALA A 449 -4.94 18.09 -21.87
CA ALA A 449 -4.89 17.95 -20.42
C ALA A 449 -4.01 16.77 -19.97
N ILE A 450 -4.06 15.62 -20.67
CA ILE A 450 -3.16 14.49 -20.40
C ILE A 450 -1.70 14.90 -20.63
N ALA A 451 -1.41 15.51 -21.78
CA ALA A 451 -0.06 15.95 -22.12
C ALA A 451 0.46 16.97 -21.10
N TYR A 452 -0.34 17.97 -20.77
CA TYR A 452 0.00 18.99 -19.78
C TYR A 452 0.18 18.41 -18.37
N GLY A 453 -0.75 17.57 -17.91
CA GLY A 453 -0.71 16.95 -16.59
C GLY A 453 0.53 16.08 -16.42
N LEU A 454 0.80 15.19 -17.39
CA LEU A 454 1.99 14.33 -17.38
C LEU A 454 3.30 15.09 -17.65
N TYR A 455 3.26 16.25 -18.30
CA TYR A 455 4.44 17.10 -18.42
C TYR A 455 4.81 17.73 -17.06
N ASN A 456 3.82 18.10 -16.25
CA ASN A 456 4.02 18.81 -14.99
C ASN A 456 4.24 17.91 -13.78
N SER A 457 3.46 16.84 -13.63
CA SER A 457 3.39 16.06 -12.38
C SER A 457 3.36 14.56 -12.67
N TRP A 458 4.26 13.79 -12.07
CA TRP A 458 4.25 12.32 -12.14
C TRP A 458 3.83 11.74 -10.78
N THR A 459 2.57 11.97 -10.43
CA THR A 459 1.98 11.38 -9.22
C THR A 459 1.07 10.22 -9.61
N PRO A 460 0.82 9.24 -8.71
CA PRO A 460 -0.19 8.21 -8.93
C PRO A 460 -1.54 8.79 -9.38
N TYR A 461 -1.92 9.95 -8.84
CA TYR A 461 -3.15 10.65 -9.18
C TYR A 461 -3.16 11.25 -10.57
N THR A 462 -2.05 11.86 -11.00
CA THR A 462 -1.94 12.34 -12.39
C THR A 462 -2.05 11.17 -13.35
N PHE A 463 -1.43 10.02 -13.05
CA PHE A 463 -1.59 8.82 -13.87
C PHE A 463 -3.03 8.30 -13.88
N THR A 464 -3.71 8.26 -12.73
CA THR A 464 -5.13 7.86 -12.65
C THR A 464 -6.02 8.80 -13.45
N MET A 465 -5.90 10.12 -13.26
CA MET A 465 -6.71 11.10 -13.98
C MET A 465 -6.38 11.10 -15.47
N ALA A 466 -5.11 10.89 -15.85
CA ALA A 466 -4.72 10.71 -17.24
C ALA A 466 -5.35 9.44 -17.85
N GLY A 467 -5.43 8.34 -17.08
CA GLY A 467 -6.15 7.14 -17.48
C GLY A 467 -7.65 7.37 -17.70
N ILE A 468 -8.32 8.08 -16.79
CA ILE A 468 -9.74 8.43 -16.91
C ILE A 468 -9.97 9.37 -18.10
N ALA A 469 -9.13 10.40 -18.27
CA ALA A 469 -9.16 11.26 -19.46
C ALA A 469 -8.87 10.47 -20.75
N GLY A 470 -8.02 9.42 -20.69
CA GLY A 470 -7.79 8.50 -21.80
C GLY A 470 -9.05 7.71 -22.19
N ILE A 471 -9.89 7.35 -21.21
CA ILE A 471 -11.22 6.76 -21.47
C ILE A 471 -12.12 7.78 -22.18
N ASN A 472 -12.07 9.08 -21.82
CA ASN A 472 -12.78 10.12 -22.58
C ASN A 472 -12.30 10.17 -24.03
N CYS A 473 -10.98 10.17 -24.25
CA CYS A 473 -10.41 10.12 -25.59
C CYS A 473 -10.90 8.90 -26.39
N PHE A 474 -10.96 7.73 -25.75
CA PHE A 474 -11.51 6.52 -26.36
C PHE A 474 -12.98 6.68 -26.78
N PHE A 475 -13.84 7.25 -25.92
CA PHE A 475 -15.24 7.50 -26.27
C PHE A 475 -15.39 8.47 -27.45
N MET A 476 -14.64 9.57 -27.45
CA MET A 476 -14.71 10.56 -28.52
C MET A 476 -14.11 10.05 -29.85
N LEU A 477 -13.02 9.29 -29.78
CA LEU A 477 -12.43 8.64 -30.95
C LEU A 477 -13.37 7.58 -31.53
N PHE A 478 -14.05 6.80 -30.68
CA PHE A 478 -15.08 5.87 -31.14
C PHE A 478 -16.16 6.61 -31.94
N MET A 479 -16.66 7.75 -31.45
CA MET A 479 -17.66 8.54 -32.18
C MET A 479 -17.15 9.02 -33.53
N LEU A 480 -15.89 9.47 -33.58
CA LEU A 480 -15.26 9.90 -34.83
C LEU A 480 -15.14 8.74 -35.83
N VAL A 481 -14.64 7.58 -35.39
CA VAL A 481 -14.48 6.39 -36.24
C VAL A 481 -15.84 5.84 -36.69
N ALA A 482 -16.81 5.75 -35.77
CA ALA A 482 -18.17 5.29 -36.08
C ALA A 482 -18.85 6.20 -37.12
N SER A 483 -18.59 7.51 -37.07
CA SER A 483 -19.11 8.48 -38.05
C SER A 483 -18.50 8.35 -39.45
N GLN A 484 -17.33 7.71 -39.59
CA GLN A 484 -16.60 7.55 -40.86
C GLN A 484 -16.54 6.09 -41.32
N GLN A 485 -17.28 5.19 -40.68
CA GLN A 485 -17.15 3.75 -40.90
C GLN A 485 -17.35 3.34 -42.36
N HIS A 486 -18.33 3.91 -43.06
CA HIS A 486 -18.62 3.53 -44.44
C HIS A 486 -17.46 3.88 -45.38
N LYS A 487 -16.89 5.08 -45.25
CA LYS A 487 -15.65 5.45 -45.97
C LYS A 487 -14.49 4.49 -45.69
N ILE A 488 -14.31 4.11 -44.42
CA ILE A 488 -13.27 3.16 -44.02
C ILE A 488 -13.50 1.79 -44.67
N GLN A 489 -14.75 1.31 -44.70
CA GLN A 489 -15.11 0.04 -45.33
C GLN A 489 -14.93 0.07 -46.85
N SER A 490 -15.36 1.15 -47.53
CA SER A 490 -15.15 1.32 -48.97
C SER A 490 -13.66 1.32 -49.31
N TYR A 491 -12.83 2.01 -48.53
CA TYR A 491 -11.37 2.01 -48.69
C TYR A 491 -10.74 0.63 -48.47
N GLN A 492 -11.18 -0.11 -47.45
CA GLN A 492 -10.70 -1.47 -47.18
C GLN A 492 -11.06 -2.45 -48.30
N GLN A 493 -12.26 -2.33 -48.88
CA GLN A 493 -12.69 -3.16 -50.01
C GLN A 493 -11.89 -2.88 -51.29
N GLN A 494 -11.41 -1.65 -51.47
CA GLN A 494 -10.55 -1.28 -52.60
C GLN A 494 -9.11 -1.83 -52.48
N HIS A 495 -8.64 -2.19 -51.27
CA HIS A 495 -7.29 -2.70 -51.04
C HIS A 495 -7.26 -4.19 -50.63
N GLN A 496 -6.85 -5.06 -51.55
CA GLN A 496 -6.87 -6.53 -51.40
C GLN A 496 -6.23 -7.08 -50.11
N ARG A 497 -5.06 -6.55 -49.70
CA ARG A 497 -4.37 -7.00 -48.46
C ARG A 497 -5.17 -6.70 -47.20
N LEU A 498 -5.81 -5.53 -47.15
CA LEU A 498 -6.66 -5.11 -46.03
C LEU A 498 -7.94 -5.96 -46.00
N SER A 499 -8.54 -6.21 -47.16
CA SER A 499 -9.71 -7.09 -47.31
C SER A 499 -9.45 -8.54 -46.82
N ALA A 500 -8.28 -9.10 -47.14
CA ALA A 500 -7.87 -10.44 -46.66
C ALA A 500 -7.71 -10.48 -45.13
N LEU A 501 -7.06 -9.47 -44.54
CA LEU A 501 -6.90 -9.34 -43.08
C LEU A 501 -8.26 -9.19 -42.39
N THR A 502 -9.16 -8.35 -42.92
CA THR A 502 -10.51 -8.18 -42.36
C THR A 502 -11.32 -9.46 -42.41
N SER A 503 -11.19 -10.25 -43.49
CA SER A 503 -11.87 -11.54 -43.63
C SER A 503 -11.43 -12.54 -42.56
N TYR A 504 -10.13 -12.60 -42.27
CA TYR A 504 -9.60 -13.42 -41.18
C TYR A 504 -10.14 -12.98 -39.80
N VAL A 505 -10.18 -11.67 -39.55
CA VAL A 505 -10.77 -11.10 -38.32
C VAL A 505 -12.26 -11.45 -38.19
N HIS A 506 -13.02 -11.45 -39.29
CA HIS A 506 -14.42 -11.85 -39.29
C HIS A 506 -14.63 -13.32 -38.87
N VAL A 507 -13.77 -14.24 -39.34
CA VAL A 507 -13.81 -15.66 -38.96
C VAL A 507 -13.49 -15.84 -37.48
N LEU A 508 -12.43 -15.20 -36.99
CA LEU A 508 -12.04 -15.20 -35.58
C LEU A 508 -13.15 -14.64 -34.69
N LYS A 509 -13.75 -13.52 -35.12
CA LYS A 509 -14.90 -12.91 -34.45
C LYS A 509 -16.05 -13.91 -34.37
N ARG A 510 -16.44 -14.58 -35.46
CA ARG A 510 -17.51 -15.59 -35.45
C ARG A 510 -17.25 -16.71 -34.44
N ARG A 511 -16.02 -17.25 -34.39
CA ARG A 511 -15.62 -18.27 -33.40
C ARG A 511 -15.70 -17.72 -31.97
N PHE A 512 -15.22 -16.51 -31.75
CA PHE A 512 -15.33 -15.82 -30.46
C PHE A 512 -16.80 -15.63 -30.02
N TRP A 513 -17.71 -15.26 -30.93
CA TRP A 513 -19.14 -15.10 -30.62
C TRP A 513 -19.80 -16.39 -30.12
N LEU A 514 -19.42 -17.54 -30.68
CA LEU A 514 -19.91 -18.85 -30.24
C LEU A 514 -19.43 -19.17 -28.81
N SER A 515 -18.14 -18.99 -28.53
CA SER A 515 -17.57 -19.18 -27.19
C SER A 515 -18.18 -18.22 -26.16
N ARG A 516 -18.36 -16.96 -26.55
CA ARG A 516 -18.95 -15.90 -25.73
C ARG A 516 -20.38 -16.22 -25.30
N ARG A 517 -21.19 -16.85 -26.16
CA ARG A 517 -22.58 -17.23 -25.82
C ARG A 517 -22.60 -18.22 -24.67
N LYS A 518 -21.71 -19.22 -24.68
CA LYS A 518 -21.56 -20.19 -23.57
C LYS A 518 -21.11 -19.49 -22.29
N LEU A 519 -20.08 -18.64 -22.38
CA LEU A 519 -19.56 -17.87 -21.25
C LEU A 519 -20.64 -17.00 -20.60
N TYR A 520 -21.39 -16.21 -21.39
CA TYR A 520 -22.44 -15.34 -20.86
C TYR A 520 -23.61 -16.10 -20.28
N SER A 521 -23.93 -17.29 -20.80
CA SER A 521 -24.92 -18.17 -20.18
C SER A 521 -24.44 -18.62 -18.79
N GLY A 522 -23.18 -19.03 -18.68
CA GLY A 522 -22.51 -19.40 -17.43
C GLY A 522 -22.52 -18.26 -16.41
N ILE A 523 -22.02 -17.07 -16.78
CA ILE A 523 -22.00 -15.88 -15.92
C ILE A 523 -23.37 -15.60 -15.31
N ARG A 524 -24.43 -15.63 -16.14
CA ARG A 524 -25.78 -15.40 -15.64
C ARG A 524 -26.24 -16.49 -14.66
N SER A 525 -25.74 -17.72 -14.77
CA SER A 525 -26.16 -18.83 -13.90
C SER A 525 -25.56 -18.69 -12.51
N VAL A 526 -24.37 -18.09 -12.43
CA VAL A 526 -23.61 -17.90 -11.20
C VAL A 526 -23.56 -16.45 -10.74
N SER A 527 -24.42 -15.56 -11.28
CA SER A 527 -24.38 -14.12 -10.98
C SER A 527 -24.40 -13.82 -9.48
N LEU A 528 -25.27 -14.48 -8.70
CA LEU A 528 -25.33 -14.29 -7.25
C LEU A 528 -24.02 -14.71 -6.57
N LEU A 529 -23.47 -15.87 -6.96
CA LEU A 529 -22.20 -16.37 -6.42
C LEU A 529 -21.05 -15.40 -6.71
N LEU A 530 -20.99 -14.84 -7.92
CA LEU A 530 -19.96 -13.86 -8.29
C LEU A 530 -20.08 -12.55 -7.49
N ILE A 531 -21.30 -12.09 -7.18
CA ILE A 531 -21.51 -10.93 -6.30
C ILE A 531 -20.99 -11.26 -4.89
N VAL A 532 -21.34 -12.43 -4.35
CA VAL A 532 -20.86 -12.86 -3.01
C VAL A 532 -19.34 -12.99 -3.00
N LEU A 533 -18.72 -13.56 -4.03
CA LEU A 533 -17.27 -13.65 -4.15
C LEU A 533 -16.61 -12.26 -4.23
N ALA A 534 -17.20 -11.30 -4.94
CA ALA A 534 -16.69 -9.93 -4.99
C ALA A 534 -16.76 -9.25 -3.62
N ILE A 535 -17.85 -9.45 -2.86
CA ILE A 535 -17.98 -8.97 -1.49
C ILE A 535 -16.91 -9.63 -0.61
N SER A 536 -16.81 -10.96 -0.60
CA SER A 536 -15.83 -11.70 0.19
C SER A 536 -14.39 -11.30 -0.15
N ALA A 537 -14.07 -11.12 -1.42
CA ALA A 537 -12.75 -10.65 -1.86
C ALA A 537 -12.48 -9.23 -1.37
N SER A 538 -13.47 -8.33 -1.42
CA SER A 538 -13.31 -6.95 -0.96
C SER A 538 -13.15 -6.88 0.56
N VAL A 539 -13.97 -7.64 1.30
CA VAL A 539 -13.86 -7.79 2.77
C VAL A 539 -12.51 -8.39 3.14
N TYR A 540 -12.06 -9.44 2.43
CA TYR A 540 -10.75 -10.04 2.65
C TYR A 540 -9.61 -9.05 2.37
N MET A 541 -9.67 -8.29 1.28
CA MET A 541 -8.63 -7.30 0.94
C MET A 541 -8.59 -6.12 1.91
N VAL A 542 -9.74 -5.62 2.36
CA VAL A 542 -9.82 -4.53 3.34
C VAL A 542 -9.39 -4.99 4.73
N ASN A 543 -9.75 -6.21 5.13
CA ASN A 543 -9.42 -6.75 6.46
C ASN A 543 -8.10 -7.52 6.50
N ARG A 544 -7.44 -7.74 5.36
CA ARG A 544 -6.12 -8.35 5.32
C ARG A 544 -5.19 -7.36 6.03
N PRO A 545 -4.63 -7.71 7.21
CA PRO A 545 -3.57 -6.89 7.76
C PRO A 545 -2.50 -6.86 6.68
N GLN A 546 -2.24 -5.67 6.12
CA GLN A 546 -1.01 -5.46 5.41
C GLN A 546 0.05 -5.78 6.45
N LYS A 547 0.71 -6.94 6.29
CA LYS A 547 1.93 -7.17 7.04
C LYS A 547 2.76 -5.95 6.67
N ALA A 548 2.96 -5.03 7.61
CA ALA A 548 4.20 -4.28 7.58
C ALA A 548 5.25 -5.36 7.31
N ASP A 549 6.12 -5.15 6.34
CA ASP A 549 7.30 -6.00 6.17
C ASP A 549 8.20 -5.81 7.40
N VAL A 550 7.68 -6.15 8.59
CA VAL A 550 8.44 -6.81 9.63
C VAL A 550 8.87 -8.09 8.94
N LEU A 551 9.95 -7.96 8.18
CA LEU A 551 10.81 -9.08 7.86
C LEU A 551 10.83 -9.90 9.15
N PRO A 552 10.40 -11.17 9.12
CA PRO A 552 10.45 -12.00 10.31
C PRO A 552 11.84 -11.77 10.89
N ALA A 553 11.91 -11.44 12.18
CA ALA A 553 13.19 -11.33 12.85
C ALA A 553 13.95 -12.58 12.43
N GLY A 554 14.98 -12.41 11.59
CA GLY A 554 15.78 -13.53 11.12
C GLY A 554 16.25 -14.32 12.34
N PRO A 555 16.67 -15.58 12.17
CA PRO A 555 17.19 -16.36 13.30
C PRO A 555 18.14 -15.49 14.12
N ASP A 556 17.92 -15.43 15.44
CA ASP A 556 18.80 -14.65 16.30
C ASP A 556 20.15 -15.35 16.36
N HIS A 557 21.14 -14.82 15.64
CA HIS A 557 22.49 -15.38 15.59
C HIS A 557 23.24 -15.18 16.93
N LYS A 558 22.61 -14.60 17.96
CA LYS A 558 23.10 -14.64 19.35
C LYS A 558 22.72 -15.91 20.10
N ALA A 559 21.82 -16.74 19.58
CA ALA A 559 21.43 -18.02 20.19
C ALA A 559 22.39 -19.17 19.82
N ILE A 560 23.71 -18.89 19.82
CA ILE A 560 24.77 -19.85 19.49
C ILE A 560 25.55 -20.27 20.75
N LEU A 561 26.12 -21.48 20.72
CA LEU A 561 27.07 -21.97 21.73
C LEU A 561 28.31 -22.51 21.00
N LEU A 562 29.39 -21.74 20.99
CA LEU A 562 30.66 -22.12 20.37
C LEU A 562 31.38 -23.17 21.21
N THR A 563 31.95 -24.17 20.54
CA THR A 563 32.75 -25.22 21.18
C THR A 563 34.23 -24.98 20.92
N GLY A 564 35.09 -25.25 21.90
CA GLY A 564 36.51 -24.99 21.78
C GLY A 564 37.37 -26.00 22.52
N ILE A 565 38.66 -26.01 22.18
CA ILE A 565 39.63 -26.92 22.79
C ILE A 565 41.00 -26.26 22.96
N PHE A 566 41.65 -26.54 24.08
CA PHE A 566 43.08 -26.42 24.29
C PHE A 566 43.69 -27.82 24.32
N ASN A 567 44.59 -28.15 23.39
CA ASN A 567 45.16 -29.51 23.28
C ASN A 567 46.68 -29.48 23.01
N PRO A 568 47.49 -29.17 24.04
CA PRO A 568 48.94 -29.09 23.89
C PRO A 568 49.58 -30.49 23.77
N PRO A 569 50.79 -30.60 23.17
CA PRO A 569 51.58 -31.84 23.20
C PRO A 569 52.16 -32.11 24.60
N ALA A 570 52.65 -33.33 24.83
CA ALA A 570 52.95 -33.89 26.15
C ALA A 570 54.10 -33.26 26.98
N ALA A 571 54.63 -32.11 26.54
CA ALA A 571 55.51 -31.19 27.27
C ALA A 571 55.70 -29.91 26.42
N GLY A 572 54.59 -29.30 26.01
CA GLY A 572 54.56 -28.25 24.99
C GLY A 572 54.91 -26.84 25.48
N ASN A 573 55.22 -25.98 24.52
CA ASN A 573 55.45 -24.54 24.66
C ASN A 573 54.15 -23.70 24.81
N GLY A 574 53.08 -24.29 25.36
CA GLY A 574 51.76 -23.64 25.46
C GLY A 574 50.93 -23.63 24.17
N LEU A 575 51.44 -24.13 23.04
CA LEU A 575 50.70 -24.18 21.78
C LEU A 575 49.90 -25.48 21.61
N THR A 576 48.70 -25.37 21.05
CA THR A 576 47.87 -26.53 20.66
C THR A 576 48.43 -27.23 19.42
N ASN A 577 48.48 -28.56 19.45
CA ASN A 577 48.85 -29.36 18.28
C ASN A 577 47.63 -29.59 17.37
N MET A 578 47.59 -28.90 16.24
CA MET A 578 46.47 -28.97 15.30
C MET A 578 46.27 -30.34 14.66
N ALA A 579 47.33 -31.13 14.45
CA ALA A 579 47.18 -32.48 13.91
C ALA A 579 46.40 -33.37 14.87
N ASN A 580 46.65 -33.23 16.18
CA ASN A 580 45.90 -33.94 17.21
C ASN A 580 44.44 -33.47 17.27
N VAL A 581 44.18 -32.16 17.17
CA VAL A 581 42.82 -31.61 17.15
C VAL A 581 42.04 -32.13 15.93
N THR A 582 42.62 -32.07 14.74
CA THR A 582 41.98 -32.57 13.51
C THR A 582 41.74 -34.08 13.58
N SER A 583 42.69 -34.86 14.12
CA SER A 583 42.50 -36.30 14.35
C SER A 583 41.35 -36.58 15.33
N LEU A 584 41.27 -35.82 16.43
CA LEU A 584 40.18 -35.94 17.42
C LEU A 584 38.81 -35.62 16.80
N GLN A 585 38.72 -34.53 16.03
CA GLN A 585 37.52 -34.13 15.30
C GLN A 585 37.05 -35.23 14.33
N GLN A 586 37.98 -35.83 13.56
CA GLN A 586 37.67 -36.91 12.62
C GLN A 586 37.22 -38.20 13.34
N GLN A 587 37.95 -38.61 14.38
CA GLN A 587 37.66 -39.85 15.12
C GLN A 587 36.33 -39.79 15.86
N GLN A 588 35.98 -38.64 16.43
CA GLN A 588 34.77 -38.47 17.25
C GLN A 588 33.60 -37.83 16.47
N SER A 589 33.78 -37.50 15.19
CA SER A 589 32.80 -36.78 14.36
C SER A 589 32.29 -35.48 15.01
N ILE A 590 33.23 -34.69 15.55
CA ILE A 590 32.98 -33.39 16.18
C ILE A 590 33.78 -32.29 15.47
N HIS A 591 33.40 -31.03 15.70
CA HIS A 591 34.10 -29.84 15.24
C HIS A 591 34.38 -28.92 16.44
N PHE A 592 35.52 -28.24 16.48
CA PHE A 592 35.78 -27.18 17.45
C PHE A 592 35.80 -25.83 16.75
N ASP A 593 34.91 -24.93 17.15
CA ASP A 593 34.81 -23.57 16.63
C ASP A 593 35.97 -22.68 17.13
N LEU A 594 36.51 -22.97 18.31
CA LEU A 594 37.61 -22.24 18.94
C LEU A 594 38.81 -23.16 19.21
N VAL A 595 40.02 -22.68 18.94
CA VAL A 595 41.25 -23.37 19.36
C VAL A 595 42.06 -22.44 20.25
N SER A 596 42.21 -22.82 21.51
CA SER A 596 42.98 -22.05 22.48
C SER A 596 44.48 -22.34 22.34
N VAL A 597 45.30 -21.32 22.58
CA VAL A 597 46.76 -21.41 22.72
C VAL A 597 47.21 -20.48 23.84
N TYR A 598 48.31 -20.82 24.51
CA TYR A 598 48.94 -19.98 25.52
C TYR A 598 50.21 -19.38 24.93
N LEU A 599 50.34 -18.06 25.06
CA LEU A 599 51.45 -17.29 24.53
C LEU A 599 52.04 -16.43 25.65
N ALA A 600 53.18 -16.88 26.17
CA ALA A 600 53.97 -16.12 27.13
C ALA A 600 54.70 -14.95 26.46
N TRP A 601 54.77 -13.81 27.13
CA TRP A 601 55.57 -12.66 26.71
C TRP A 601 57.07 -13.01 26.68
N GLY A 602 57.85 -12.27 25.88
CA GLY A 602 59.29 -12.45 25.76
C GLY A 602 59.82 -11.89 24.44
N ASP A 603 61.15 -11.83 24.31
CA ASP A 603 61.83 -11.28 23.12
C ASP A 603 62.28 -12.34 22.11
N GLN A 604 62.09 -13.62 22.42
CA GLN A 604 62.41 -14.72 21.52
C GLN A 604 61.31 -15.00 20.49
N PRO A 605 61.62 -15.58 19.31
CA PRO A 605 60.63 -15.85 18.27
C PRO A 605 59.42 -16.68 18.73
N GLN A 606 59.59 -17.60 19.68
CA GLN A 606 58.51 -18.42 20.23
C GLN A 606 57.49 -17.64 21.09
N ASN A 607 57.84 -16.43 21.54
CA ASN A 607 56.98 -15.54 22.34
C ASN A 607 56.18 -14.54 21.49
N LEU A 608 56.26 -14.68 20.16
CA LEU A 608 55.51 -13.90 19.19
C LEU A 608 54.35 -14.73 18.60
N VAL A 609 53.42 -14.07 17.92
CA VAL A 609 52.24 -14.74 17.33
C VAL A 609 52.69 -15.82 16.32
N PRO A 610 52.38 -17.11 16.55
CA PRO A 610 52.84 -18.19 15.68
C PRO A 610 51.98 -18.31 14.42
N ALA A 611 52.32 -17.55 13.38
CA ALA A 611 51.54 -17.44 12.14
C ALA A 611 51.12 -18.79 11.54
N ASN A 612 52.03 -19.77 11.46
CA ASN A 612 51.73 -21.10 10.92
C ASN A 612 50.67 -21.86 11.73
N VAL A 613 50.66 -21.69 13.06
CA VAL A 613 49.66 -22.31 13.93
C VAL A 613 48.32 -21.59 13.75
N MET A 614 48.32 -20.26 13.71
CA MET A 614 47.12 -19.46 13.45
C MET A 614 46.46 -19.84 12.11
N ASP A 615 47.23 -19.90 11.03
CA ASP A 615 46.73 -20.31 9.71
C ASP A 615 46.24 -21.77 9.68
N SER A 616 46.81 -22.64 10.50
CA SER A 616 46.33 -24.03 10.63
C SER A 616 45.00 -24.10 11.39
N ILE A 617 44.82 -23.26 12.42
CA ILE A 617 43.55 -23.10 13.13
C ILE A 617 42.46 -22.59 12.17
N TYR A 618 42.73 -21.54 11.40
CA TYR A 618 41.76 -21.02 10.44
C TYR A 618 41.41 -22.01 9.33
N ARG A 619 42.40 -22.73 8.76
CA ARG A 619 42.15 -23.79 7.76
C ARG A 619 41.31 -24.94 8.31
N ASN A 620 41.33 -25.16 9.62
CA ASN A 620 40.44 -26.10 10.31
C ASN A 620 39.01 -25.54 10.46
N HIS A 621 38.66 -24.35 9.97
CA HIS A 621 37.39 -23.64 10.24
C HIS A 621 37.18 -23.28 11.73
N SER A 622 38.27 -23.03 12.44
CA SER A 622 38.26 -22.60 13.85
C SER A 622 38.80 -21.18 14.00
N THR A 623 38.43 -20.51 15.08
CA THR A 623 38.97 -19.19 15.46
C THR A 623 40.00 -19.37 16.58
N PRO A 624 41.20 -18.78 16.47
CA PRO A 624 42.19 -18.87 17.54
C PRO A 624 41.76 -18.05 18.76
N MET A 625 42.01 -18.59 19.95
CA MET A 625 41.99 -17.87 21.22
C MET A 625 43.38 -17.88 21.83
N ILE A 626 43.98 -16.72 21.99
CA ILE A 626 45.31 -16.55 22.58
C ILE A 626 45.14 -16.14 24.03
N THR A 627 45.57 -17.00 24.95
CA THR A 627 45.83 -16.60 26.34
C THR A 627 47.19 -15.95 26.39
N TRP A 628 47.23 -14.65 26.65
CA TRP A 628 48.44 -13.83 26.53
C TRP A 628 48.98 -13.47 27.90
N GLU A 629 50.08 -14.12 28.28
CA GLU A 629 50.58 -14.16 29.66
C GLU A 629 51.77 -13.20 29.83
N PRO A 630 51.65 -12.16 30.67
CA PRO A 630 52.65 -11.08 30.78
C PRO A 630 53.85 -11.44 31.66
N TRP A 631 54.61 -12.46 31.25
CA TRP A 631 55.87 -12.85 31.88
C TRP A 631 56.97 -11.83 31.57
N GLN A 632 57.51 -11.13 32.58
CA GLN A 632 58.58 -10.14 32.41
C GLN A 632 59.96 -10.84 32.37
N SER A 633 60.13 -11.91 33.14
CA SER A 633 61.35 -12.72 33.28
C SER A 633 61.85 -13.34 31.98
N LEU A 634 61.01 -13.40 30.94
CA LEU A 634 61.33 -13.92 29.61
C LEU A 634 61.89 -12.87 28.64
N PHE A 635 62.07 -11.62 29.07
CA PHE A 635 62.80 -10.59 28.32
C PHE A 635 64.26 -10.53 28.78
N HIS A 636 65.22 -10.43 27.86
CA HIS A 636 66.66 -10.31 28.14
C HIS A 636 66.99 -9.16 29.10
N ARG A 637 66.21 -8.07 29.08
CA ARG A 637 66.37 -6.92 29.97
C ARG A 637 65.95 -7.18 31.43
N ALA A 638 65.16 -8.22 31.68
CA ALA A 638 64.64 -8.60 32.98
C ALA A 638 65.04 -10.04 33.38
N ALA A 639 65.96 -10.65 32.63
CA ALA A 639 66.43 -12.01 32.89
C ALA A 639 67.08 -12.10 34.29
N GLY A 640 66.43 -12.86 35.19
CA GLY A 640 66.86 -13.04 36.58
C GLY A 640 66.24 -12.07 37.61
N GLN A 641 65.34 -11.17 37.20
CA GLN A 641 64.52 -10.36 38.11
C GLN A 641 63.20 -11.08 38.46
N GLN A 642 62.64 -10.82 39.65
CA GLN A 642 61.30 -11.31 40.00
C GLN A 642 60.24 -10.59 39.17
N ASP A 643 59.20 -11.31 38.75
CA ASP A 643 58.08 -10.79 37.96
C ASP A 643 57.17 -9.89 38.83
N GLU A 644 57.61 -8.65 39.10
CA GLU A 644 56.91 -7.67 39.97
C GLU A 644 56.38 -6.47 39.18
N HIS A 645 55.24 -5.91 39.61
CA HIS A 645 54.64 -4.65 39.12
C HIS A 645 54.44 -4.55 37.59
N VAL A 646 54.17 -5.68 36.92
CA VAL A 646 54.05 -5.72 35.45
C VAL A 646 53.04 -4.73 34.86
N PHE A 647 51.91 -4.50 35.53
CA PHE A 647 50.88 -3.59 35.01
C PHE A 647 51.33 -2.13 35.07
N ALA A 648 52.04 -1.72 36.11
CA ALA A 648 52.63 -0.38 36.18
C ALA A 648 53.70 -0.19 35.09
N ASN A 649 54.52 -1.22 34.84
CA ASN A 649 55.54 -1.19 33.78
C ASN A 649 54.94 -1.11 32.36
N ILE A 650 53.77 -1.73 32.15
CA ILE A 650 52.99 -1.61 30.90
C ILE A 650 52.55 -0.17 30.68
N VAL A 651 51.93 0.47 31.68
CA VAL A 651 51.45 1.85 31.56
C VAL A 651 52.60 2.85 31.41
N ALA A 652 53.78 2.53 31.97
CA ALA A 652 55.02 3.29 31.78
C ALA A 652 55.66 3.12 30.38
N GLY A 653 55.08 2.30 29.50
CA GLY A 653 55.52 2.10 28.13
C GLY A 653 56.73 1.19 27.94
N GLN A 654 57.18 0.48 28.99
CA GLN A 654 58.41 -0.34 28.93
C GLN A 654 58.32 -1.51 27.94
N TYR A 655 57.09 -1.96 27.63
CA TYR A 655 56.81 -3.07 26.73
C TYR A 655 56.15 -2.64 25.40
N ASP A 656 56.08 -1.35 25.10
CA ASP A 656 55.37 -0.82 23.92
C ASP A 656 55.87 -1.41 22.60
N ALA A 657 57.17 -1.66 22.48
CA ALA A 657 57.76 -2.28 21.29
C ALA A 657 57.24 -3.71 21.07
N TYR A 658 57.08 -4.49 22.15
CA TYR A 658 56.52 -5.84 22.09
C TYR A 658 55.02 -5.81 21.82
N ILE A 659 54.28 -4.99 22.56
CA ILE A 659 52.82 -4.80 22.41
C ILE A 659 52.49 -4.38 20.97
N THR A 660 53.19 -3.39 20.44
CA THR A 660 53.02 -2.90 19.06
C THR A 660 53.32 -3.99 18.03
N ARG A 661 54.38 -4.78 18.25
CA ARG A 661 54.74 -5.89 17.35
C ARG A 661 53.65 -6.96 17.34
N VAL A 662 53.15 -7.38 18.50
CA VAL A 662 52.06 -8.36 18.62
C VAL A 662 50.77 -7.82 18.01
N ALA A 663 50.39 -6.58 18.31
CA ALA A 663 49.23 -5.93 17.73
C ALA A 663 49.31 -5.90 16.19
N SER A 664 50.48 -5.57 15.63
CA SER A 664 50.71 -5.62 14.18
C SER A 664 50.59 -7.02 13.60
N GLN A 665 51.12 -8.05 14.29
CA GLN A 665 51.02 -9.43 13.83
C GLN A 665 49.56 -9.92 13.83
N LEU A 666 48.80 -9.61 14.88
CA LEU A 666 47.38 -9.98 14.98
C LEU A 666 46.55 -9.24 13.94
N ARG A 667 46.79 -7.96 13.72
CA ARG A 667 46.20 -7.19 12.62
C ARG A 667 46.44 -7.86 11.26
N MET A 668 47.67 -8.27 10.98
CA MET A 668 48.06 -8.89 9.69
C MET A 668 47.35 -10.22 9.41
N LEU A 669 46.75 -10.88 10.41
CA LEU A 669 45.93 -12.07 10.20
C LEU A 669 44.68 -11.77 9.37
N ASN A 670 44.16 -10.54 9.43
CA ASN A 670 42.93 -10.09 8.77
C ASN A 670 41.73 -11.05 8.96
N ARG A 671 41.67 -11.64 10.15
CA ARG A 671 40.70 -12.63 10.60
C ARG A 671 40.50 -12.44 12.11
N PRO A 672 39.32 -12.75 12.66
CA PRO A 672 39.06 -12.59 14.08
C PRO A 672 39.97 -13.47 14.92
N VAL A 673 40.42 -12.96 16.06
CA VAL A 673 41.23 -13.69 17.05
C VAL A 673 40.78 -13.26 18.45
N PHE A 674 40.48 -14.23 19.30
CA PHE A 674 40.21 -13.94 20.71
C PHE A 674 41.53 -13.72 21.45
N LEU A 675 41.62 -12.67 22.26
CA LEU A 675 42.77 -12.35 23.08
C LEU A 675 42.35 -12.27 24.54
N ARG A 676 42.80 -13.24 25.33
CA ARG A 676 42.60 -13.36 26.78
C ARG A 676 43.88 -12.89 27.48
N PHE A 677 43.99 -11.58 27.66
CA PHE A 677 45.16 -10.95 28.28
C PHE A 677 45.15 -11.14 29.80
N ALA A 678 46.29 -11.52 30.38
CA ALA A 678 46.51 -11.62 31.83
C ALA A 678 45.34 -12.30 32.55
N HIS A 679 45.04 -13.54 32.15
CA HIS A 679 43.93 -14.29 32.74
C HIS A 679 44.14 -14.43 34.24
N GLU A 680 43.03 -14.38 34.99
CA GLU A 680 43.03 -14.58 36.43
C GLU A 680 43.99 -13.63 37.18
N ALA A 681 44.01 -12.35 36.81
CA ALA A 681 44.85 -11.33 37.46
C ALA A 681 44.57 -11.14 38.98
N ASP A 682 43.49 -11.72 39.50
CA ASP A 682 43.14 -11.78 40.91
C ASP A 682 43.51 -13.13 41.58
N ASN A 683 44.15 -14.06 40.86
CA ASN A 683 44.65 -15.34 41.38
C ASN A 683 46.12 -15.21 41.86
N PRO A 684 46.39 -15.36 43.17
CA PRO A 684 47.74 -15.25 43.75
C PRO A 684 48.79 -16.21 43.17
N SER A 685 48.36 -17.26 42.46
CA SER A 685 49.24 -18.25 41.83
C SER A 685 50.05 -17.66 40.66
N TYR A 686 49.63 -16.52 40.10
CA TYR A 686 50.32 -15.86 39.00
C TYR A 686 51.06 -14.60 39.47
N PRO A 687 52.26 -14.31 38.95
CA PRO A 687 53.02 -13.13 39.34
C PRO A 687 52.39 -11.81 38.86
N TRP A 688 51.54 -11.82 37.83
CA TRP A 688 50.75 -10.65 37.42
C TRP A 688 49.50 -10.43 38.30
N SER A 689 49.46 -11.00 39.50
CA SER A 689 48.44 -10.74 40.50
C SER A 689 49.00 -9.90 41.66
N ALA A 690 48.27 -9.84 42.77
CA ALA A 690 48.74 -9.24 44.02
C ALA A 690 50.06 -9.86 44.53
N SER A 691 50.38 -11.11 44.16
CA SER A 691 51.63 -11.76 44.59
C SER A 691 52.89 -11.14 43.97
N GLY A 692 52.79 -10.50 42.80
CA GLY A 692 53.86 -9.67 42.23
C GLY A 692 53.66 -8.18 42.48
N GLY A 693 52.91 -7.78 43.51
CA GLY A 693 52.73 -6.38 43.90
C GLY A 693 51.78 -5.56 43.02
N ASN A 694 50.93 -6.20 42.20
CA ASN A 694 49.97 -5.51 41.34
C ASN A 694 48.62 -5.25 42.05
N THR A 695 47.99 -4.10 41.81
CA THR A 695 46.64 -3.79 42.29
C THR A 695 45.57 -3.93 41.20
N ALA A 696 44.30 -3.95 41.60
CA ALA A 696 43.17 -3.93 40.68
C ALA A 696 43.13 -2.68 39.78
N GLU A 697 43.54 -1.52 40.32
CA GLU A 697 43.64 -0.28 39.53
C GLU A 697 44.76 -0.36 38.49
N ASP A 698 45.91 -0.93 38.86
CA ASP A 698 47.02 -1.13 37.90
C ASP A 698 46.57 -2.03 36.76
N PHE A 699 45.86 -3.13 37.06
CA PHE A 699 45.29 -4.01 36.04
C PHE A 699 44.35 -3.27 35.08
N LYS A 700 43.39 -2.50 35.61
CA LYS A 700 42.45 -1.73 34.78
C LYS A 700 43.17 -0.71 33.90
N ALA A 701 44.17 -0.02 34.45
CA ALA A 701 44.98 0.94 33.71
C ALA A 701 45.77 0.26 32.58
N ALA A 702 46.45 -0.86 32.88
CA ALA A 702 47.22 -1.62 31.89
C ALA A 702 46.32 -2.23 30.79
N TRP A 703 45.15 -2.78 31.16
CA TRP A 703 44.17 -3.30 30.19
C TRP A 703 43.73 -2.21 29.21
N ARG A 704 43.29 -1.06 29.73
CA ARG A 704 42.83 0.06 28.91
C ARG A 704 43.95 0.60 28.03
N TYR A 705 45.17 0.69 28.57
CA TYR A 705 46.35 1.13 27.83
C TYR A 705 46.67 0.18 26.65
N ILE A 706 46.76 -1.12 26.91
CA ILE A 706 47.00 -2.13 25.88
C ILE A 706 45.90 -2.10 24.81
N HIS A 707 44.63 -2.04 25.23
CA HIS A 707 43.51 -1.94 24.31
C HIS A 707 43.67 -0.72 23.40
N GLN A 708 43.98 0.46 23.96
CA GLN A 708 44.23 1.68 23.19
C GLN A 708 45.40 1.53 22.21
N GLN A 709 46.50 0.86 22.60
CA GLN A 709 47.62 0.59 21.70
C GLN A 709 47.20 -0.29 20.51
N PHE A 710 46.40 -1.32 20.73
CA PHE A 710 45.89 -2.19 19.66
C PHE A 710 44.98 -1.42 18.69
N ILE A 711 44.08 -0.59 19.22
CA ILE A 711 43.20 0.30 18.46
C ILE A 711 44.03 1.30 17.64
N ALA A 712 45.06 1.92 18.22
CA ALA A 712 45.97 2.82 17.52
C ALA A 712 46.76 2.12 16.40
N GLN A 713 47.10 0.84 16.60
CA GLN A 713 47.69 0.00 15.55
C GLN A 713 46.67 -0.51 14.53
N GLY A 714 45.38 -0.22 14.70
CA GLY A 714 44.26 -0.63 13.84
C GLY A 714 44.02 -2.15 13.84
N ALA A 715 44.31 -2.83 14.95
CA ALA A 715 44.06 -4.26 15.15
C ALA A 715 42.60 -4.54 15.54
N TRP A 716 41.65 -4.10 14.70
CA TRP A 716 40.19 -4.19 14.94
C TRP A 716 39.62 -5.62 14.90
N ASN A 717 40.44 -6.59 14.53
CA ASN A 717 40.09 -8.01 14.43
C ASN A 717 40.36 -8.78 15.74
N VAL A 718 40.83 -8.10 16.79
CA VAL A 718 41.05 -8.68 18.12
C VAL A 718 39.77 -8.60 18.93
N ILE A 719 39.37 -9.73 19.52
CA ILE A 719 38.19 -9.87 20.37
C ILE A 719 38.67 -10.03 21.82
N TRP A 720 38.34 -9.08 22.68
CA TRP A 720 38.89 -8.98 24.04
C TRP A 720 38.12 -9.86 25.02
N VAL A 721 38.83 -10.80 25.68
CA VAL A 721 38.27 -11.73 26.67
C VAL A 721 38.80 -11.41 28.05
N TRP A 722 37.98 -10.80 28.91
CA TRP A 722 38.34 -10.53 30.31
C TRP A 722 38.00 -11.72 31.20
N ASN A 723 38.99 -12.26 31.93
CA ASN A 723 38.85 -13.53 32.64
C ASN A 723 39.18 -13.41 34.14
N PRO A 724 38.21 -13.09 35.02
CA PRO A 724 38.43 -13.08 36.46
C PRO A 724 38.53 -14.50 37.05
N TRP A 725 39.17 -14.63 38.20
CA TRP A 725 39.26 -15.87 38.97
C TRP A 725 38.14 -16.01 40.02
N LYS A 726 37.80 -14.93 40.74
CA LYS A 726 36.79 -14.94 41.80
C LYS A 726 35.62 -13.98 41.54
N PRO A 727 34.38 -14.37 41.85
CA PRO A 727 33.22 -13.49 41.71
C PRO A 727 33.29 -12.23 42.58
N ALA A 728 33.82 -12.36 43.80
CA ALA A 728 33.84 -11.28 44.79
C ALA A 728 34.72 -10.09 44.38
N THR A 729 35.72 -10.30 43.53
CA THR A 729 36.70 -9.31 43.07
C THR A 729 36.39 -8.77 41.67
N MET A 730 35.33 -9.27 41.01
CA MET A 730 34.97 -8.87 39.64
C MET A 730 34.72 -7.37 39.50
N ALA A 731 34.01 -6.76 40.46
CA ALA A 731 33.71 -5.34 40.41
C ALA A 731 34.97 -4.47 40.45
N ASP A 732 35.99 -4.90 41.21
CA ASP A 732 37.22 -4.14 41.41
C ASP A 732 38.13 -4.20 40.17
N TYR A 733 38.20 -5.37 39.53
CA TYR A 733 39.10 -5.65 38.40
C TYR A 733 38.47 -5.39 37.01
N PHE A 734 37.15 -5.15 36.91
CA PHE A 734 36.51 -4.99 35.60
C PHE A 734 37.01 -3.74 34.84
N PRO A 735 37.61 -3.90 33.64
CA PRO A 735 38.16 -2.76 32.89
C PRO A 735 37.11 -1.78 32.36
N GLY A 736 35.85 -2.20 32.26
CA GLY A 736 34.74 -1.43 31.73
C GLY A 736 34.22 -2.01 30.41
N LYS A 737 32.92 -1.84 30.15
CA LYS A 737 32.19 -2.45 29.02
C LYS A 737 32.75 -2.04 27.64
N ALA A 738 33.32 -0.85 27.52
CA ALA A 738 33.92 -0.37 26.26
C ALA A 738 35.24 -1.08 25.87
N TYR A 739 35.84 -1.88 26.77
CA TYR A 739 37.15 -2.50 26.59
C TYR A 739 37.11 -4.03 26.60
N VAL A 740 35.91 -4.63 26.71
CA VAL A 740 35.71 -6.08 26.88
C VAL A 740 34.60 -6.54 25.94
N ASP A 741 34.90 -7.47 25.05
CA ASP A 741 33.90 -8.08 24.15
C ASP A 741 33.23 -9.30 24.79
N TRP A 742 34.02 -10.08 25.56
CA TRP A 742 33.59 -11.34 26.17
C TRP A 742 34.10 -11.46 27.61
N MET A 743 33.28 -12.07 28.47
CA MET A 743 33.70 -12.48 29.79
C MET A 743 34.16 -13.94 29.77
N GLY A 744 35.41 -14.21 30.09
CA GLY A 744 35.97 -15.55 30.26
C GLY A 744 35.81 -16.03 31.70
N ILE A 745 35.39 -17.28 31.92
CA ILE A 745 35.31 -17.87 33.26
C ILE A 745 35.94 -19.26 33.24
N THR A 746 36.78 -19.52 34.25
CA THR A 746 37.41 -20.82 34.48
C THR A 746 36.42 -21.72 35.26
N GLY A 747 36.01 -22.82 34.64
CA GLY A 747 35.07 -23.82 35.18
C GLY A 747 35.74 -25.18 35.32
N LEU A 748 36.74 -25.28 36.20
CA LEU A 748 37.49 -26.51 36.45
C LEU A 748 37.05 -27.19 37.76
N ASN A 749 36.72 -28.49 37.69
CA ASN A 749 36.46 -29.31 38.87
C ASN A 749 37.69 -30.17 39.20
N TYR A 750 38.45 -29.74 40.21
CA TYR A 750 39.68 -30.41 40.65
C TYR A 750 39.44 -31.72 41.44
N GLY A 751 38.18 -32.10 41.70
CA GLY A 751 37.85 -33.36 42.37
C GLY A 751 38.55 -33.51 43.72
N ARG A 752 39.37 -34.54 43.88
CA ARG A 752 40.12 -34.81 45.13
C ARG A 752 41.12 -33.72 45.51
N TYR A 753 41.56 -32.90 44.56
CA TYR A 753 42.50 -31.79 44.81
C TYR A 753 41.79 -30.49 45.21
N ASN A 754 40.45 -30.46 45.22
CA ASN A 754 39.73 -29.34 45.83
C ASN A 754 39.98 -29.30 47.35
N PRO A 755 39.98 -28.12 47.99
CA PRO A 755 40.03 -28.01 49.45
C PRO A 755 38.96 -28.90 50.11
N GLY A 756 39.39 -29.87 50.94
CA GLY A 756 38.49 -30.82 51.60
C GLY A 756 38.00 -31.99 50.72
N GLY A 757 38.54 -32.16 49.50
CA GLY A 757 38.23 -33.29 48.60
C GLY A 757 36.81 -33.26 48.00
N GLN A 758 36.11 -32.12 48.06
CA GLN A 758 34.74 -31.98 47.56
C GLN A 758 34.69 -31.90 46.04
N SER A 759 33.66 -32.48 45.42
CA SER A 759 33.38 -32.34 43.98
C SER A 759 32.22 -31.38 43.77
N TYR A 760 32.40 -30.37 42.91
CA TYR A 760 31.37 -29.36 42.62
C TYR A 760 30.80 -29.58 41.22
N SER A 761 29.48 -29.46 41.06
CA SER A 761 28.85 -29.39 39.75
C SER A 761 29.20 -28.09 39.04
N PHE A 762 29.13 -28.06 37.70
CA PHE A 762 29.34 -26.83 36.93
C PHE A 762 28.44 -25.68 37.42
N SER A 763 27.15 -25.94 37.66
CA SER A 763 26.21 -24.92 38.12
C SER A 763 26.62 -24.32 39.47
N GLN A 764 27.22 -25.11 40.37
CA GLN A 764 27.72 -24.59 41.66
C GLN A 764 28.96 -23.71 41.47
N LEU A 765 29.84 -24.05 40.52
CA LEU A 765 31.01 -23.23 40.20
C LEU A 765 30.61 -21.91 39.50
N TYR A 766 29.60 -21.96 38.63
CA TYR A 766 29.21 -20.84 37.78
C TYR A 766 28.14 -19.91 38.38
N ALA A 767 27.21 -20.42 39.20
CA ALA A 767 26.10 -19.62 39.75
C ALA A 767 26.53 -18.31 40.44
N PRO A 768 27.63 -18.24 41.21
CA PRO A 768 28.11 -16.98 41.78
C PRO A 768 28.48 -15.93 40.72
N PHE A 769 29.02 -16.35 39.57
CA PHE A 769 29.33 -15.45 38.46
C PHE A 769 28.07 -15.01 37.71
N HIS A 770 27.08 -15.90 37.55
CA HIS A 770 25.79 -15.59 36.93
C HIS A 770 25.00 -14.50 37.68
N GLN A 771 25.12 -14.47 39.01
CA GLN A 771 24.43 -13.50 39.86
C GLN A 771 25.00 -12.07 39.73
N PHE A 772 26.16 -11.92 39.11
CA PHE A 772 26.75 -10.62 38.85
C PHE A 772 26.08 -9.95 37.65
N ALA A 773 25.54 -8.74 37.82
CA ALA A 773 24.71 -8.07 36.81
C ALA A 773 25.38 -7.96 35.43
N LEU A 774 26.69 -7.72 35.38
CA LEU A 774 27.45 -7.63 34.12
C LEU A 774 27.49 -8.96 33.34
N SER A 775 27.38 -10.10 34.01
CA SER A 775 27.31 -11.43 33.37
C SER A 775 26.01 -11.63 32.60
N GLN A 776 24.94 -10.91 32.98
CA GLN A 776 23.64 -10.98 32.29
C GLN A 776 23.58 -10.04 31.06
N ASP A 777 24.52 -9.09 30.98
CA ASP A 777 24.56 -8.04 29.95
C ASP A 777 25.64 -8.26 28.86
N MET A 778 26.47 -9.30 28.97
CA MET A 778 27.58 -9.61 28.06
C MET A 778 27.67 -11.11 27.74
N PRO A 779 28.22 -11.50 26.56
CA PRO A 779 28.45 -12.91 26.26
C PRO A 779 29.53 -13.50 27.16
N VAL A 780 29.24 -14.68 27.71
CA VAL A 780 30.16 -15.42 28.57
C VAL A 780 30.77 -16.60 27.84
N MET A 781 32.07 -16.77 27.98
CA MET A 781 32.84 -17.93 27.54
C MET A 781 33.34 -18.68 28.78
N ILE A 782 33.08 -19.98 28.86
CA ILE A 782 33.81 -20.84 29.79
C ILE A 782 35.16 -21.12 29.14
N SER A 783 36.16 -20.30 29.44
CA SER A 783 37.46 -20.24 28.77
C SER A 783 38.35 -21.45 29.08
N GLU A 784 38.05 -22.12 30.19
CA GLU A 784 38.63 -23.39 30.61
C GLU A 784 37.54 -24.23 31.28
N MET A 785 37.12 -25.31 30.63
CA MET A 785 36.17 -26.27 31.19
C MET A 785 36.81 -27.65 31.28
N GLY A 786 36.70 -28.28 32.44
CA GLY A 786 37.35 -29.57 32.68
C GLY A 786 37.04 -30.15 34.05
N ALA A 787 37.18 -31.46 34.16
CA ALA A 787 37.12 -32.18 35.43
C ALA A 787 38.24 -33.22 35.46
N THR A 788 38.80 -33.50 36.63
CA THR A 788 39.90 -34.48 36.80
C THR A 788 39.43 -35.93 36.63
N LYS A 789 40.34 -36.84 36.25
CA LYS A 789 40.04 -38.27 35.97
C LYS A 789 39.74 -39.13 37.20
N ASP A 790 40.09 -38.69 38.40
CA ASP A 790 40.15 -39.50 39.63
C ASP A 790 38.80 -40.03 40.18
N GLY A 791 37.68 -39.91 39.44
CA GLY A 791 36.35 -40.33 39.91
C GLY A 791 35.42 -41.01 38.88
N HIS A 792 35.89 -41.38 37.68
CA HIS A 792 35.08 -41.98 36.58
C HIS A 792 33.83 -41.18 36.10
N GLN A 793 33.53 -40.01 36.70
CA GLN A 793 32.36 -39.18 36.40
C GLN A 793 32.65 -37.99 35.45
N GLN A 794 33.85 -37.90 34.88
CA GLN A 794 34.29 -36.78 34.03
C GLN A 794 33.31 -36.48 32.87
N THR A 795 32.94 -37.49 32.09
CA THR A 795 31.98 -37.37 30.99
C THR A 795 30.57 -37.01 31.49
N ALA A 796 30.16 -37.54 32.65
CA ALA A 796 28.86 -37.25 33.25
C ALA A 796 28.78 -35.79 33.75
N TRP A 797 29.86 -35.29 34.36
CA TRP A 797 29.99 -33.91 34.81
C TRP A 797 29.91 -32.93 33.64
N LEU A 798 30.67 -33.18 32.56
CA LEU A 798 30.61 -32.36 31.35
C LEU A 798 29.20 -32.36 30.74
N ARG A 799 28.56 -33.52 30.61
CA ARG A 799 27.18 -33.62 30.09
C ARG A 799 26.18 -32.84 30.95
N ALA A 800 26.27 -32.95 32.29
CA ALA A 800 25.40 -32.23 33.21
C ALA A 800 25.64 -30.71 33.17
N GLY A 801 26.89 -30.27 33.06
CA GLY A 801 27.25 -28.86 32.92
C GLY A 801 26.69 -28.27 31.62
N ILE A 802 26.87 -28.97 30.50
CA ILE A 802 26.33 -28.58 29.19
C ILE A 802 24.80 -28.43 29.21
N ASN A 803 24.10 -29.40 29.82
CA ASN A 803 22.64 -29.33 29.96
C ASN A 803 22.21 -28.15 30.84
N SER A 804 22.97 -27.86 31.90
CA SER A 804 22.70 -26.72 32.78
C SER A 804 22.88 -25.39 32.06
N ILE A 805 23.92 -25.26 31.23
CA ILE A 805 24.15 -24.08 30.39
C ILE A 805 22.94 -23.82 29.47
N LYS A 806 22.49 -24.84 28.73
CA LYS A 806 21.34 -24.70 27.82
C LYS A 806 20.04 -24.31 28.53
N ALA A 807 19.83 -24.80 29.75
CA ALA A 807 18.57 -24.63 30.47
C ALA A 807 18.52 -23.38 31.35
N HIS A 808 19.65 -22.96 31.94
CA HIS A 808 19.66 -21.96 33.00
C HIS A 808 20.62 -20.79 32.77
N PHE A 809 21.58 -20.91 31.85
CA PHE A 809 22.64 -19.90 31.64
C PHE A 809 22.74 -19.48 30.17
N PRO A 810 21.69 -18.84 29.61
CA PRO A 810 21.64 -18.47 28.19
C PRO A 810 22.71 -17.43 27.79
N GLU A 811 23.31 -16.72 28.74
CA GLU A 811 24.45 -15.81 28.55
C GLU A 811 25.75 -16.52 28.18
N VAL A 812 25.89 -17.82 28.48
CA VAL A 812 27.06 -18.61 28.10
C VAL A 812 26.97 -18.96 26.62
N LYS A 813 27.87 -18.37 25.82
CA LYS A 813 27.91 -18.48 24.36
C LYS A 813 29.12 -19.24 23.83
N ALA A 814 30.07 -19.61 24.69
CA ALA A 814 31.20 -20.43 24.30
C ALA A 814 31.72 -21.31 25.44
N ILE A 815 32.27 -22.48 25.11
CA ILE A 815 32.92 -23.41 26.04
C ILE A 815 34.22 -23.89 25.42
N VAL A 816 35.34 -23.75 26.13
CA VAL A 816 36.66 -24.21 25.71
C VAL A 816 37.13 -25.30 26.66
N LEU A 817 37.31 -26.52 26.15
CA LEU A 817 37.82 -27.63 26.94
C LEU A 817 39.31 -27.46 27.22
N PHE A 818 39.69 -27.58 28.50
CA PHE A 818 41.08 -27.66 28.89
C PHE A 818 41.56 -29.11 28.80
N ASN A 819 42.11 -29.53 27.64
CA ASN A 819 42.46 -30.92 27.35
C ASN A 819 43.98 -31.14 27.37
N SER A 820 44.60 -31.00 28.56
CA SER A 820 46.03 -31.22 28.78
C SER A 820 46.28 -32.36 29.78
N ALA A 821 47.27 -33.22 29.54
CA ALA A 821 47.72 -34.19 30.56
C ALA A 821 48.76 -33.61 31.52
N PHE A 822 49.16 -32.36 31.28
CA PHE A 822 50.29 -31.70 31.92
C PHE A 822 49.81 -30.33 32.40
N ASP A 823 49.40 -30.27 33.66
CA ASP A 823 49.11 -29.04 34.36
C ASP A 823 49.81 -29.07 35.72
N LYS A 824 50.61 -28.03 35.97
CA LYS A 824 51.43 -27.84 37.17
C LYS A 824 50.70 -27.03 38.25
N ASN A 825 49.53 -26.48 37.94
CA ASN A 825 48.77 -25.62 38.85
C ASN A 825 47.94 -26.47 39.81
N VAL A 826 48.60 -27.18 40.73
CA VAL A 826 47.94 -27.99 41.76
C VAL A 826 47.58 -27.12 42.97
N PRO A 827 46.31 -27.04 43.39
CA PRO A 827 45.88 -26.21 44.53
C PRO A 827 46.54 -26.56 45.88
N ASP A 828 47.11 -27.76 46.03
CA ASP A 828 47.78 -28.23 47.26
C ASP A 828 49.31 -28.03 47.27
N HIS A 829 49.86 -27.37 46.24
CA HIS A 829 51.30 -27.15 46.02
C HIS A 829 52.15 -28.44 45.92
N SER A 830 51.55 -29.60 45.64
CA SER A 830 52.28 -30.83 45.37
C SER A 830 53.01 -30.81 44.02
N THR A 831 54.04 -31.64 43.86
CA THR A 831 54.78 -31.81 42.59
C THR A 831 54.04 -32.70 41.57
N ALA A 832 52.78 -33.06 41.83
CA ALA A 832 51.97 -33.90 40.95
C ALA A 832 51.50 -33.11 39.72
N MET A 833 51.23 -33.79 38.61
CA MET A 833 50.64 -33.18 37.42
C MET A 833 49.16 -33.55 37.35
N ILE A 834 48.29 -32.57 37.12
CA ILE A 834 46.86 -32.83 36.92
C ILE A 834 46.62 -33.21 35.46
N ASN A 835 45.92 -34.33 35.26
CA ASN A 835 45.51 -34.79 33.94
C ASN A 835 44.04 -34.41 33.67
N TRP A 836 43.87 -33.45 32.76
CA TRP A 836 42.59 -32.95 32.29
C TRP A 836 42.12 -33.56 30.97
N GLN A 837 42.93 -34.43 30.34
CA GLN A 837 42.56 -35.05 29.07
C GLN A 837 41.25 -35.82 29.20
N GLN A 838 40.40 -35.72 28.18
CA GLN A 838 39.09 -36.37 28.13
C GLN A 838 39.19 -37.72 27.42
N ASP A 839 38.58 -38.76 28.00
CA ASP A 839 38.56 -40.10 27.38
C ASP A 839 37.46 -40.24 26.30
N SER A 840 36.39 -39.44 26.37
CA SER A 840 35.31 -39.39 25.38
C SER A 840 34.70 -37.99 25.28
N LEU A 841 34.49 -37.51 24.05
CA LEU A 841 33.96 -36.18 23.75
C LEU A 841 32.50 -36.20 23.27
N GLY A 842 31.79 -37.34 23.44
CA GLY A 842 30.43 -37.52 22.92
C GLY A 842 29.37 -36.58 23.50
N SER A 843 29.59 -36.00 24.68
CA SER A 843 28.72 -34.95 25.25
C SER A 843 28.80 -33.62 24.48
N ILE A 844 29.88 -33.39 23.75
CA ILE A 844 30.17 -32.16 22.99
C ILE A 844 29.67 -32.28 21.55
N ALA A 845 29.61 -33.51 21.01
CA ALA A 845 28.97 -33.79 19.72
C ALA A 845 27.49 -33.33 19.67
N ALA A 846 26.79 -33.32 20.81
CA ALA A 846 25.43 -32.81 20.91
C ALA A 846 25.33 -31.26 20.97
N LEU A 847 26.47 -30.57 20.96
CA LEU A 847 26.59 -29.12 20.94
C LEU A 847 27.11 -28.57 19.62
N THR A 848 27.84 -29.37 18.84
CA THR A 848 28.37 -28.96 17.54
C THR A 848 27.24 -28.61 16.60
N VAL A 849 26.93 -27.32 16.55
CA VAL A 849 26.14 -26.72 15.48
C VAL A 849 27.06 -26.66 14.26
N THR A 850 26.60 -27.10 13.10
CA THR A 850 27.29 -26.89 11.82
C THR A 850 27.19 -25.43 11.41
N HIS A 851 27.85 -24.53 12.17
CA HIS A 851 27.97 -23.12 11.84
C HIS A 851 29.39 -22.82 11.36
N HIS A 852 29.67 -23.08 10.09
CA HIS A 852 30.99 -22.83 9.53
C HIS A 852 31.22 -21.32 9.32
N LEU A 853 32.12 -20.75 10.13
CA LEU A 853 32.63 -19.40 9.90
C LEU A 853 33.47 -19.36 8.61
N PRO A 854 33.55 -18.20 7.91
CA PRO A 854 34.36 -18.06 6.71
C PRO A 854 35.87 -18.29 6.97
N ILE A 855 36.51 -19.12 6.15
CA ILE A 855 37.95 -19.47 6.26
C ILE A 855 38.86 -18.41 5.61
N ALA A 856 38.38 -17.78 4.54
CA ALA A 856 39.21 -16.93 3.69
C ALA A 856 39.68 -15.70 4.48
N PRO A 857 40.97 -15.32 4.38
CA PRO A 857 41.39 -14.01 4.85
C PRO A 857 40.58 -12.98 4.07
N MET A 858 40.15 -11.91 4.73
CA MET A 858 39.45 -10.83 4.03
C MET A 858 40.45 -10.08 3.12
N ALA A 859 39.94 -9.22 2.23
CA ALA A 859 40.80 -8.44 1.33
C ALA A 859 41.87 -7.66 2.13
N ALA A 860 43.09 -7.57 1.61
CA ALA A 860 44.23 -6.96 2.30
C ALA A 860 43.92 -5.55 2.83
N ASP A 861 44.46 -5.24 4.01
CA ASP A 861 44.28 -3.98 4.73
C ASP A 861 44.54 -2.77 3.81
N PRO A 862 43.51 -1.98 3.47
CA PRO A 862 43.63 -0.88 2.53
C PRO A 862 43.99 0.43 3.24
N ARG A 863 44.84 0.41 4.28
CA ARG A 863 45.47 1.63 4.83
C ARG A 863 46.28 2.33 3.74
N THR A 864 45.56 3.15 2.98
CA THR A 864 46.02 3.96 1.85
C THR A 864 45.75 5.45 2.13
N ALA A 865 45.06 5.77 3.23
CA ALA A 865 44.73 7.12 3.62
C ALA A 865 45.86 7.72 4.47
N ASP A 866 46.31 8.91 4.10
CA ASP A 866 47.19 9.75 4.91
C ASP A 866 46.38 10.26 6.14
N PRO A 867 46.72 9.86 7.37
CA PRO A 867 45.99 10.23 8.58
C PRO A 867 45.94 11.75 8.85
N ASN A 868 46.75 12.55 8.15
CA ASN A 868 46.82 14.01 8.32
C ASN A 868 45.91 14.82 7.39
N THR A 869 45.12 14.19 6.52
CA THR A 869 44.17 14.93 5.66
C THR A 869 42.83 15.16 6.35
N THR A 870 42.73 16.24 7.15
CA THR A 870 41.44 16.70 7.69
C THR A 870 40.59 17.26 6.54
N LYS A 871 39.66 16.45 6.02
CA LYS A 871 38.62 16.95 5.11
C LYS A 871 37.78 17.98 5.86
N THR A 872 37.30 19.02 5.18
CA THR A 872 36.38 20.01 5.76
C THR A 872 35.02 19.84 5.12
N PHE A 873 33.98 19.66 5.95
CA PHE A 873 32.59 19.62 5.49
C PHE A 873 31.97 21.00 5.64
N THR A 874 31.64 21.64 4.51
CA THR A 874 31.30 23.07 4.45
C THR A 874 29.81 23.35 4.22
N LEU A 875 28.97 22.32 4.13
CA LEU A 875 27.54 22.50 3.88
C LEU A 875 26.82 22.99 5.14
N ALA A 876 26.40 24.26 5.13
CA ALA A 876 25.57 24.87 6.18
C ALA A 876 24.08 24.55 5.96
N ALA A 877 23.58 23.50 6.63
CA ALA A 877 22.18 23.07 6.51
C ALA A 877 21.39 23.35 7.81
N ARG A 878 20.31 24.12 7.66
CA ARG A 878 19.17 24.20 8.59
C ARG A 878 18.07 23.33 8.01
N GLY A 879 18.16 22.03 8.30
CA GLY A 879 17.47 20.99 7.57
C GLY A 879 16.27 20.38 8.30
N VAL A 880 15.37 19.77 7.53
CA VAL A 880 14.33 18.87 8.05
C VAL A 880 14.13 17.69 7.11
N THR A 881 13.89 16.49 7.63
CA THR A 881 13.49 15.36 6.78
C THR A 881 12.05 15.53 6.31
N TYR A 882 11.79 15.23 5.04
CA TYR A 882 10.45 15.24 4.46
C TYR A 882 10.06 13.84 4.00
N GLN A 883 9.38 13.11 4.87
CA GLN A 883 8.89 11.76 4.59
C GLN A 883 7.49 11.75 3.95
N LYS A 884 6.77 12.88 3.98
CA LYS A 884 5.36 12.98 3.58
C LYS A 884 5.17 12.53 2.13
N GLY A 885 4.42 11.43 1.97
CA GLY A 885 4.15 10.80 0.68
C GLY A 885 5.20 9.80 0.19
N GLN A 886 6.33 9.56 0.87
CA GLN A 886 7.35 8.63 0.37
C GLN A 886 6.81 7.21 0.13
N ASN A 887 5.96 6.69 1.03
CA ASN A 887 5.19 5.47 0.78
C ASN A 887 3.86 5.80 0.08
N TRP A 888 3.86 5.86 -1.25
CA TRP A 888 2.65 6.20 -2.00
C TRP A 888 1.57 5.11 -1.96
N TYR A 889 1.95 3.84 -1.79
CA TYR A 889 1.06 2.69 -1.70
C TYR A 889 0.83 2.34 -0.22
N GLY A 890 0.14 3.22 0.49
CA GLY A 890 -0.08 3.01 1.92
C GLY A 890 -0.22 4.22 2.81
N ASN A 891 0.07 5.41 2.29
CA ASN A 891 -0.26 6.63 3.01
C ASN A 891 -1.77 6.84 3.03
N ASP A 892 -2.32 7.24 4.18
CA ASP A 892 -3.76 7.55 4.32
C ASP A 892 -4.18 8.75 3.46
N TYR A 893 -3.22 9.54 2.98
CA TYR A 893 -3.46 10.53 1.95
C TYR A 893 -2.29 10.65 0.96
N PRO A 894 -2.60 10.90 -0.32
CA PRO A 894 -1.60 11.11 -1.36
C PRO A 894 -1.14 12.56 -1.39
N VAL A 895 0.09 12.77 -1.86
CA VAL A 895 0.72 14.08 -1.86
C VAL A 895 0.70 14.68 -3.26
N THR A 896 0.15 15.89 -3.40
CA THR A 896 0.13 16.64 -4.66
C THR A 896 1.29 17.63 -4.72
N ARG A 897 1.59 18.19 -5.89
CA ARG A 897 2.63 19.22 -6.02
C ARG A 897 2.29 20.46 -5.20
N GLN A 898 1.01 20.83 -5.13
CA GLN A 898 0.56 21.96 -4.32
C GLN A 898 0.85 21.76 -2.83
N ILE A 899 0.67 20.54 -2.31
CA ILE A 899 0.98 20.21 -0.91
C ILE A 899 2.49 20.36 -0.66
N ILE A 900 3.34 19.74 -1.48
CA ILE A 900 4.80 19.83 -1.31
C ILE A 900 5.27 21.28 -1.41
N SER A 901 4.78 22.01 -2.41
CA SER A 901 5.16 23.41 -2.62
C SER A 901 4.69 24.30 -1.45
N GLY A 902 3.51 24.03 -0.89
CA GLY A 902 3.00 24.71 0.30
C GLY A 902 3.83 24.41 1.55
N ASP A 903 4.17 23.14 1.77
CA ASP A 903 5.04 22.71 2.86
C ASP A 903 6.43 23.33 2.74
N PHE A 904 7.03 23.35 1.54
CA PHE A 904 8.37 23.91 1.31
C PHE A 904 8.40 25.43 1.47
N LYS A 905 7.34 26.13 1.07
CA LYS A 905 7.17 27.57 1.38
C LYS A 905 7.07 27.80 2.89
N ALA A 906 6.32 26.95 3.61
CA ALA A 906 6.22 27.04 5.07
C ALA A 906 7.56 26.73 5.76
N MET A 907 8.33 25.78 5.25
CA MET A 907 9.69 25.47 5.72
C MET A 907 10.61 26.68 5.56
N ARG A 908 10.66 27.30 4.36
CA ARG A 908 11.44 28.52 4.13
C ARG A 908 11.06 29.64 5.08
N LYS A 909 9.77 29.83 5.32
CA LYS A 909 9.28 30.83 6.28
C LYS A 909 9.72 30.53 7.72
N ALA A 910 9.89 29.26 8.07
CA ALA A 910 10.37 28.83 9.38
C ALA A 910 11.91 28.86 9.53
N GLY A 911 12.65 29.33 8.52
CA GLY A 911 14.12 29.41 8.55
C GLY A 911 14.85 28.16 8.06
N ILE A 912 14.11 27.14 7.61
CA ILE A 912 14.69 25.93 7.00
C ILE A 912 15.24 26.29 5.61
N ASN A 913 16.45 25.83 5.31
CA ASN A 913 17.10 26.03 4.01
C ASN A 913 17.35 24.72 3.24
N THR A 914 17.22 23.57 3.91
CA THR A 914 17.54 22.27 3.35
C THR A 914 16.45 21.25 3.68
N VAL A 915 16.17 20.33 2.75
CA VAL A 915 15.25 19.22 2.97
C VAL A 915 15.98 17.89 2.73
N LYS A 916 15.88 16.96 3.69
CA LYS A 916 16.36 15.59 3.52
C LYS A 916 15.22 14.72 3.00
N ILE A 917 15.44 14.00 1.90
CA ILE A 917 14.46 13.07 1.32
C ILE A 917 15.11 11.72 1.07
N TYR A 918 14.31 10.65 1.11
CA TYR A 918 14.75 9.30 0.78
C TYR A 918 14.22 8.91 -0.60
N GLY A 919 15.09 8.31 -1.42
CA GLY A 919 14.74 7.91 -2.79
C GLY A 919 15.51 6.68 -3.29
N PRO A 920 15.23 6.23 -4.52
CA PRO A 920 14.33 6.87 -5.49
C PRO A 920 12.84 6.69 -5.19
N GLY A 921 12.09 7.79 -5.29
CA GLY A 921 10.65 7.84 -5.03
C GLY A 921 9.84 8.33 -6.24
N VAL A 922 8.55 8.00 -6.26
CA VAL A 922 7.62 8.47 -7.32
C VAL A 922 7.45 9.99 -7.33
N TYR A 923 7.70 10.65 -6.19
CA TYR A 923 7.52 12.09 -6.02
C TYR A 923 8.79 12.92 -6.27
N ASP A 924 9.94 12.30 -6.53
CA ASP A 924 11.24 12.99 -6.67
C ASP A 924 11.17 14.19 -7.64
N ARG A 925 10.52 14.02 -8.79
CA ARG A 925 10.38 15.06 -9.81
C ARG A 925 9.71 16.33 -9.27
N ILE A 926 8.55 16.17 -8.62
CA ILE A 926 7.80 17.31 -8.09
C ILE A 926 8.46 17.89 -6.84
N THR A 927 9.15 17.07 -6.05
CA THR A 927 9.94 17.50 -4.89
C THR A 927 11.11 18.38 -5.32
N PHE A 928 11.88 17.98 -6.33
CA PHE A 928 12.97 18.79 -6.86
C PHE A 928 12.50 20.09 -7.50
N GLN A 929 11.34 20.06 -8.16
CA GLN A 929 10.73 21.27 -8.71
C GLN A 929 10.32 22.25 -7.60
N ALA A 930 9.62 21.76 -6.57
CA ALA A 930 9.26 22.56 -5.40
C ALA A 930 10.49 23.11 -4.67
N ALA A 931 11.56 22.32 -4.55
CA ALA A 931 12.82 22.76 -3.96
C ALA A 931 13.42 23.95 -4.73
N ARG A 932 13.49 23.87 -6.07
CA ARG A 932 13.97 24.98 -6.92
C ARG A 932 13.09 26.23 -6.82
N GLU A 933 11.77 26.07 -6.86
CA GLU A 933 10.82 27.17 -6.77
C GLU A 933 10.89 27.91 -5.44
N THR A 934 11.28 27.23 -4.36
CA THR A 934 11.37 27.79 -3.01
C THR A 934 12.80 28.14 -2.58
N GLY A 935 13.80 27.77 -3.38
CA GLY A 935 15.22 27.95 -3.04
C GLY A 935 15.70 27.05 -1.90
N LEU A 936 15.10 25.88 -1.71
CA LEU A 936 15.57 24.86 -0.77
C LEU A 936 16.63 23.97 -1.41
N SER A 937 17.66 23.63 -0.64
CA SER A 937 18.63 22.60 -0.98
C SER A 937 18.10 21.21 -0.61
N VAL A 938 18.58 20.16 -1.29
CA VAL A 938 18.15 18.78 -1.06
C VAL A 938 19.32 17.90 -0.64
N PHE A 939 19.16 17.22 0.49
CA PHE A 939 20.00 16.08 0.89
C PHE A 939 19.29 14.81 0.43
N TYR A 940 19.82 14.18 -0.61
CA TYR A 940 19.18 13.01 -1.21
C TYR A 940 19.77 11.74 -0.60
N SER A 941 18.91 11.00 0.09
CA SER A 941 19.31 9.90 0.96
C SER A 941 18.84 8.56 0.41
N PHE A 942 19.65 7.53 0.60
CA PHE A 942 19.32 6.15 0.25
C PHE A 942 19.19 5.35 1.54
N TRP A 943 18.01 4.78 1.79
CA TRP A 943 17.78 3.97 2.98
C TRP A 943 18.39 2.58 2.79
N VAL A 944 19.40 2.23 3.59
CA VAL A 944 19.97 0.89 3.60
C VAL A 944 19.06 -0.04 4.41
N PRO A 945 18.65 -1.22 3.90
CA PRO A 945 17.85 -2.18 4.66
C PRO A 945 18.53 -2.65 5.95
N ASP A 946 17.74 -2.88 7.00
CA ASP A 946 18.22 -3.33 8.30
C ASP A 946 19.02 -4.64 8.22
N ALA A 947 19.87 -4.89 9.21
CA ALA A 947 20.73 -6.07 9.26
C ALA A 947 19.94 -7.40 9.09
N ALA A 948 18.72 -7.47 9.64
CA ALA A 948 17.84 -8.64 9.50
C ALA A 948 17.43 -8.94 8.04
N ALA A 949 17.25 -7.91 7.21
CA ALA A 949 16.94 -8.07 5.79
C ALA A 949 18.10 -8.71 5.03
N GLN A 950 19.34 -8.36 5.42
CA GLN A 950 20.56 -8.86 4.80
C GLN A 950 20.83 -10.32 5.16
N VAL A 951 20.44 -10.75 6.37
CA VAL A 951 20.45 -12.17 6.78
C VAL A 951 19.52 -12.98 5.89
N ALA A 952 18.32 -12.46 5.62
CA ALA A 952 17.29 -13.17 4.90
C ALA A 952 17.59 -13.32 3.39
N ASP A 953 18.35 -12.38 2.80
CA ASP A 953 18.64 -12.35 1.36
C ASP A 953 20.00 -11.67 1.08
N SER A 954 20.96 -12.47 0.61
CA SER A 954 22.33 -12.01 0.29
C SER A 954 22.42 -11.11 -0.95
N ASP A 955 21.40 -11.08 -1.81
CA ASP A 955 21.35 -10.25 -3.03
C ASP A 955 20.76 -8.85 -2.79
N VAL A 956 20.36 -8.52 -1.55
CA VAL A 956 19.78 -7.21 -1.21
C VAL A 956 20.76 -6.06 -1.45
N LEU A 957 21.99 -6.14 -0.92
CA LEU A 957 22.98 -5.06 -1.05
C LEU A 957 23.49 -4.85 -2.48
N PRO A 958 23.79 -5.89 -3.29
CA PRO A 958 24.15 -5.72 -4.70
C PRO A 958 23.03 -5.10 -5.55
N ARG A 959 21.76 -5.45 -5.31
CA ARG A 959 20.62 -4.82 -5.98
C ARG A 959 20.48 -3.35 -5.60
N LEU A 960 20.61 -3.04 -4.31
CA LEU A 960 20.58 -1.66 -3.82
C LEU A 960 21.69 -0.81 -4.44
N ALA A 961 22.93 -1.30 -4.48
CA ALA A 961 24.04 -0.58 -5.09
C ALA A 961 23.76 -0.22 -6.56
N ARG A 962 23.26 -1.17 -7.36
CA ARG A 962 22.87 -0.89 -8.77
C ARG A 962 21.79 0.20 -8.86
N GLN A 963 20.80 0.18 -7.96
CA GLN A 963 19.74 1.18 -7.91
C GLN A 963 20.26 2.57 -7.51
N ILE A 964 21.14 2.64 -6.52
CA ILE A 964 21.77 3.88 -6.06
C ILE A 964 22.59 4.49 -7.21
N LEU A 965 23.45 3.71 -7.84
CA LEU A 965 24.33 4.17 -8.92
C LEU A 965 23.56 4.65 -10.15
N ALA A 966 22.50 3.92 -10.54
CA ALA A 966 21.61 4.35 -11.61
C ALA A 966 20.91 5.68 -11.26
N THR A 967 20.53 5.85 -9.99
CA THR A 967 19.89 7.08 -9.51
C THR A 967 20.84 8.27 -9.50
N VAL A 968 22.06 8.09 -8.98
CA VAL A 968 23.12 9.12 -8.99
C VAL A 968 23.46 9.51 -10.43
N ALA A 969 23.67 8.55 -11.33
CA ALA A 969 23.97 8.83 -12.74
C ALA A 969 22.88 9.65 -13.43
N ARG A 970 21.60 9.36 -13.11
CA ARG A 970 20.44 10.09 -13.63
C ARG A 970 20.30 11.49 -13.04
N LEU A 971 20.68 11.69 -11.78
CA LEU A 971 20.39 12.92 -11.02
C LEU A 971 21.60 13.84 -10.81
N LYS A 972 22.81 13.45 -11.20
CA LYS A 972 24.04 14.27 -11.06
C LYS A 972 23.94 15.69 -11.65
N GLY A 973 23.09 15.90 -12.66
CA GLY A 973 22.86 17.22 -13.26
C GLY A 973 21.90 18.13 -12.47
N ASN A 974 21.28 17.64 -11.39
CA ASN A 974 20.29 18.41 -10.63
C ASN A 974 20.97 19.30 -9.57
N GLY A 975 21.07 20.59 -9.84
CA GLY A 975 21.70 21.58 -8.95
C GLY A 975 21.02 21.77 -7.59
N SER A 976 19.79 21.27 -7.40
CA SER A 976 19.10 21.34 -6.09
C SER A 976 19.68 20.33 -5.08
N ILE A 977 20.31 19.24 -5.56
CA ILE A 977 20.92 18.24 -4.69
C ILE A 977 22.29 18.76 -4.24
N GLN A 978 22.53 18.79 -2.93
CA GLN A 978 23.80 19.24 -2.34
C GLN A 978 24.61 18.09 -1.75
N CYS A 979 23.99 16.97 -1.38
CA CYS A 979 24.64 15.85 -0.71
C CYS A 979 23.98 14.52 -1.10
N TRP A 980 24.80 13.48 -1.29
CA TRP A 980 24.37 12.09 -1.34
C TRP A 980 24.54 11.47 0.05
N ASN A 981 23.45 10.99 0.66
CA ASN A 981 23.50 10.40 1.99
C ASN A 981 23.18 8.90 1.93
N ILE A 982 24.01 8.09 2.57
CA ILE A 982 23.72 6.69 2.84
C ILE A 982 23.11 6.63 4.24
N GLY A 983 21.79 6.49 4.29
CA GLY A 983 21.02 6.52 5.53
C GLY A 983 20.82 5.14 6.13
N ASN A 984 20.37 5.13 7.39
CA ASN A 984 20.28 3.98 8.29
C ASN A 984 21.63 3.58 8.93
N CYS A 985 21.61 3.25 10.22
CA CYS A 985 22.81 2.91 10.99
C CYS A 985 23.05 1.40 11.00
N THR A 986 22.98 0.76 9.83
CA THR A 986 22.91 -0.70 9.72
C THR A 986 24.13 -1.40 10.30
N LEU A 987 25.32 -0.81 10.18
CA LEU A 987 26.56 -1.36 10.75
C LEU A 987 26.46 -1.55 12.27
N GLN A 988 25.80 -0.63 12.98
CA GLN A 988 25.57 -0.70 14.43
C GLN A 988 24.43 -1.66 14.78
N GLN A 989 23.36 -1.69 13.97
CA GLN A 989 22.25 -2.64 14.15
C GLN A 989 22.69 -4.11 14.06
N MET A 990 23.81 -4.40 13.40
CA MET A 990 24.38 -5.75 13.38
C MET A 990 24.75 -6.24 14.79
N ASN A 991 25.06 -5.34 15.73
CA ASN A 991 25.35 -5.67 17.13
C ASN A 991 24.15 -6.31 17.83
N ASP A 992 22.94 -6.00 17.38
CA ASP A 992 21.71 -6.54 17.97
C ASP A 992 21.45 -7.98 17.52
N ARG A 993 22.10 -8.43 16.44
CA ARG A 993 21.80 -9.70 15.76
C ARG A 993 22.95 -10.70 15.77
N TYR A 994 24.19 -10.24 15.74
CA TYR A 994 25.38 -11.08 15.63
C TYR A 994 26.27 -10.92 16.85
N LEU A 995 27.03 -11.99 17.14
CA LEU A 995 28.08 -12.00 18.16
C LEU A 995 29.45 -12.11 17.48
N GLN A 996 30.51 -11.64 18.13
CA GLN A 996 31.87 -11.97 17.70
C GLN A 996 32.06 -13.49 17.78
N PRO A 997 32.76 -14.16 16.85
CA PRO A 997 33.52 -13.59 15.74
C PRO A 997 32.71 -13.37 14.44
N GLU A 998 31.46 -13.82 14.35
CA GLU A 998 30.64 -13.66 13.13
C GLU A 998 30.40 -12.18 12.80
N LEU A 999 30.12 -11.37 13.81
CA LEU A 999 29.90 -9.92 13.69
C LEU A 999 31.02 -9.23 12.90
N PHE A 1000 32.28 -9.61 13.14
CA PHE A 1000 33.43 -9.08 12.40
C PHE A 1000 33.29 -9.28 10.89
N TYR A 1001 33.02 -10.52 10.44
CA TYR A 1001 32.90 -10.83 9.01
C TYR A 1001 31.72 -10.09 8.36
N ARG A 1002 30.59 -9.96 9.06
CA ARG A 1002 29.40 -9.25 8.57
C ARG A 1002 29.67 -7.75 8.40
N ARG A 1003 30.30 -7.13 9.42
CA ARG A 1003 30.70 -5.71 9.37
C ARG A 1003 31.68 -5.46 8.22
N GLN A 1004 32.70 -6.32 8.07
CA GLN A 1004 33.70 -6.19 7.02
C GLN A 1004 33.11 -6.32 5.61
N ALA A 1005 32.23 -7.30 5.38
CA ALA A 1005 31.53 -7.44 4.09
C ALA A 1005 30.68 -6.20 3.76
N TYR A 1006 30.01 -5.63 4.76
CA TYR A 1006 29.25 -4.39 4.60
C TYR A 1006 30.16 -3.19 4.29
N MET A 1007 31.29 -3.05 4.99
CA MET A 1007 32.24 -1.96 4.75
C MET A 1007 32.87 -2.03 3.37
N GLU A 1008 33.23 -3.21 2.87
CA GLU A 1008 33.76 -3.36 1.50
C GLU A 1008 32.70 -3.05 0.44
N TRP A 1009 31.44 -3.46 0.67
CA TRP A 1009 30.32 -3.03 -0.17
C TRP A 1009 30.17 -1.51 -0.17
N LEU A 1010 30.19 -0.87 1.01
CA LEU A 1010 30.04 0.57 1.17
C LEU A 1010 31.19 1.33 0.49
N LYS A 1011 32.42 0.87 0.67
CA LYS A 1011 33.63 1.41 0.01
C LYS A 1011 33.51 1.34 -1.51
N THR A 1012 33.13 0.18 -2.04
CA THR A 1012 32.92 0.01 -3.48
C THR A 1012 31.82 0.94 -4.00
N LEU A 1013 30.70 1.04 -3.29
CA LEU A 1013 29.58 1.90 -3.64
C LEU A 1013 30.01 3.38 -3.66
N ILE A 1014 30.63 3.88 -2.59
CA ILE A 1014 31.04 5.28 -2.47
C ILE A 1014 32.08 5.64 -3.52
N ALA A 1015 33.06 4.77 -3.78
CA ALA A 1015 34.04 4.98 -4.85
C ALA A 1015 33.37 5.14 -6.23
N GLN A 1016 32.34 4.34 -6.52
CA GLN A 1016 31.59 4.43 -7.77
C GLN A 1016 30.66 5.66 -7.83
N ILE A 1017 30.06 6.07 -6.71
CA ILE A 1017 29.31 7.33 -6.61
C ILE A 1017 30.23 8.50 -6.94
N LYS A 1018 31.40 8.58 -6.29
CA LYS A 1018 32.38 9.66 -6.52
C LYS A 1018 32.94 9.68 -7.94
N LYS A 1019 33.15 8.51 -8.55
CA LYS A 1019 33.50 8.41 -9.97
C LYS A 1019 32.41 8.97 -10.88
N THR A 1020 31.14 8.84 -10.49
CA THR A 1020 29.98 9.26 -11.29
C THR A 1020 29.64 10.74 -11.10
N ASP A 1021 29.75 11.23 -9.86
CA ASP A 1021 29.48 12.61 -9.44
C ASP A 1021 30.54 13.06 -8.42
N PRO A 1022 31.71 13.56 -8.88
CA PRO A 1022 32.79 13.98 -7.99
C PRO A 1022 32.52 15.30 -7.27
N SER A 1023 31.47 16.03 -7.68
CA SER A 1023 31.22 17.41 -7.21
C SER A 1023 30.50 17.49 -5.87
N ARG A 1024 29.80 16.43 -5.47
CA ARG A 1024 28.95 16.42 -4.27
C ARG A 1024 29.54 15.52 -3.18
N PRO A 1025 29.48 15.94 -1.91
CA PRO A 1025 29.90 15.11 -0.80
C PRO A 1025 29.00 13.88 -0.66
N VAL A 1026 29.62 12.78 -0.22
CA VAL A 1026 28.95 11.53 0.16
C VAL A 1026 29.05 11.36 1.68
N THR A 1027 27.90 11.26 2.34
CA THR A 1027 27.80 11.12 3.80
C THR A 1027 27.19 9.79 4.21
N VAL A 1028 27.52 9.30 5.40
CA VAL A 1028 27.03 8.03 5.95
C VAL A 1028 26.46 8.28 7.34
N ASP A 1029 25.24 7.79 7.60
CA ASP A 1029 24.59 7.94 8.89
C ASP A 1029 25.17 6.97 9.93
N VAL A 1030 25.48 7.46 11.14
CA VAL A 1030 25.96 6.69 12.29
C VAL A 1030 25.16 7.07 13.53
N ASN A 1031 24.82 6.09 14.35
CA ASN A 1031 24.06 6.28 15.59
C ASN A 1031 24.99 6.78 16.69
N VAL A 1032 24.56 7.79 17.43
CA VAL A 1032 25.28 8.26 18.62
C VAL A 1032 25.06 7.24 19.75
N ALA A 1033 26.13 6.54 20.12
CA ALA A 1033 26.17 5.52 21.14
C ALA A 1033 27.61 5.44 21.71
N HIS A 1034 27.80 4.70 22.80
CA HIS A 1034 29.10 4.50 23.46
C HIS A 1034 30.25 4.00 22.57
N ASP A 1035 29.97 3.37 21.42
CA ASP A 1035 30.98 2.86 20.47
C ASP A 1035 31.25 3.80 19.28
N LEU A 1036 30.70 5.02 19.29
CA LEU A 1036 30.73 5.97 18.18
C LEU A 1036 32.15 6.26 17.68
N GLN A 1037 33.08 6.56 18.59
CA GLN A 1037 34.47 6.89 18.26
C GLN A 1037 35.15 5.75 17.47
N ASN A 1038 34.99 4.52 17.93
CA ASN A 1038 35.57 3.33 17.31
C ASN A 1038 34.97 3.06 15.93
N ILE A 1039 33.65 3.21 15.79
CA ILE A 1039 32.96 3.00 14.52
C ILE A 1039 33.36 4.03 13.48
N VAL A 1040 33.41 5.29 13.88
CA VAL A 1040 33.82 6.39 13.01
C VAL A 1040 35.28 6.22 12.57
N ALA A 1041 36.18 5.89 13.50
CA ALA A 1041 37.58 5.60 13.17
C ALA A 1041 37.70 4.43 12.17
N THR A 1042 36.96 3.34 12.41
CA THR A 1042 36.94 2.17 11.53
C THR A 1042 36.46 2.53 10.12
N LEU A 1043 35.35 3.27 10.01
CA LEU A 1043 34.82 3.72 8.72
C LEU A 1043 35.76 4.70 8.02
N ARG A 1044 36.40 5.62 8.74
CA ARG A 1044 37.38 6.56 8.19
C ARG A 1044 38.54 5.81 7.53
N ASP A 1045 39.07 4.81 8.22
CA ASP A 1045 40.27 4.08 7.79
C ASP A 1045 39.97 3.10 6.65
N GLN A 1046 38.80 2.43 6.67
CA GLN A 1046 38.46 1.41 5.67
C GLN A 1046 37.63 1.95 4.50
N VAL A 1047 36.94 3.07 4.68
CA VAL A 1047 36.04 3.69 3.69
C VAL A 1047 36.43 5.17 3.48
N PRO A 1048 37.66 5.45 2.96
CA PRO A 1048 38.20 6.82 2.87
C PRO A 1048 37.41 7.74 1.92
N GLY A 1049 36.48 7.17 1.14
CA GLY A 1049 35.56 7.92 0.29
C GLY A 1049 34.52 8.75 1.03
N ILE A 1050 34.29 8.54 2.34
CA ILE A 1050 33.30 9.31 3.11
C ILE A 1050 33.79 10.77 3.31
N ASP A 1051 32.89 11.74 3.11
CA ASP A 1051 33.21 13.17 3.26
C ASP A 1051 32.77 13.75 4.61
N ALA A 1052 31.67 13.25 5.18
CA ALA A 1052 31.24 13.55 6.54
C ALA A 1052 30.32 12.45 7.10
N TYR A 1053 30.20 12.40 8.43
CA TYR A 1053 29.37 11.44 9.16
C TYR A 1053 28.09 12.10 9.66
N GLY A 1054 26.94 11.50 9.32
CA GLY A 1054 25.64 11.97 9.74
C GLY A 1054 25.24 11.39 11.09
N LEU A 1055 25.33 12.16 12.17
CA LEU A 1055 24.97 11.69 13.50
C LEU A 1055 23.45 11.56 13.65
N VAL A 1056 22.99 10.38 14.06
CA VAL A 1056 21.60 10.07 14.41
C VAL A 1056 21.52 9.96 15.92
N LEU A 1057 20.84 10.91 16.57
CA LEU A 1057 20.72 10.98 18.02
C LEU A 1057 19.31 10.59 18.45
N LYS A 1058 19.19 9.53 19.26
CA LYS A 1058 17.90 9.00 19.74
C LYS A 1058 17.78 9.27 21.25
N ASP A 1059 16.89 10.21 21.61
CA ASP A 1059 16.33 10.57 22.93
C ASP A 1059 17.23 10.70 24.19
N ASN A 1060 18.44 10.14 24.24
CA ASN A 1060 19.27 10.10 25.44
C ASN A 1060 20.38 11.17 25.42
N LEU A 1061 20.47 11.93 26.50
CA LEU A 1061 21.48 12.98 26.72
C LEU A 1061 22.83 12.40 27.14
N GLU A 1062 22.85 11.23 27.79
CA GLU A 1062 24.07 10.63 28.34
C GLU A 1062 25.08 10.22 27.25
N ASP A 1063 24.59 9.90 26.04
CA ASP A 1063 25.41 9.46 24.91
C ASP A 1063 26.15 10.61 24.18
N THR A 1064 25.98 11.85 24.61
CA THR A 1064 26.46 13.05 23.88
C THR A 1064 27.93 13.42 24.15
N ALA A 1065 28.52 12.91 25.23
CA ALA A 1065 29.92 13.17 25.59
C ALA A 1065 30.90 12.70 24.49
N GLU A 1066 30.55 11.60 23.80
CA GLU A 1066 31.35 11.01 22.71
C GLU A 1066 31.48 11.93 21.49
N ILE A 1067 30.62 12.94 21.32
CA ILE A 1067 30.60 13.80 20.13
C ILE A 1067 31.76 14.82 20.14
N HIS A 1068 32.09 15.37 21.32
CA HIS A 1068 33.01 16.51 21.45
C HIS A 1068 34.46 16.22 21.02
N HIS A 1069 34.83 14.95 20.87
CA HIS A 1069 36.19 14.51 20.56
C HIS A 1069 36.34 13.85 19.18
N LEU A 1070 35.32 13.90 18.32
CA LEU A 1070 35.37 13.24 17.00
C LEU A 1070 36.38 13.92 16.06
N PRO A 1071 37.44 13.23 15.60
CA PRO A 1071 38.48 13.80 14.74
C PRO A 1071 38.08 13.77 13.25
N VAL A 1072 36.80 13.91 12.93
CA VAL A 1072 36.25 13.82 11.57
C VAL A 1072 35.15 14.86 11.35
N PRO A 1073 34.85 15.24 10.10
CA PRO A 1073 33.69 16.08 9.81
C PRO A 1073 32.38 15.34 10.10
N TYR A 1074 31.48 15.97 10.84
CA TYR A 1074 30.16 15.43 11.14
C TYR A 1074 29.08 16.52 11.11
N TYR A 1075 27.83 16.09 11.04
CA TYR A 1075 26.64 16.93 11.20
C TYR A 1075 25.50 16.09 11.79
N PHE A 1076 24.46 16.72 12.33
CA PHE A 1076 23.28 15.97 12.79
C PHE A 1076 22.39 15.63 11.60
N SER A 1077 22.25 14.35 11.29
CA SER A 1077 21.47 13.85 10.15
C SER A 1077 20.02 13.49 10.53
N SER A 1078 19.76 13.30 11.83
CA SER A 1078 18.44 13.18 12.44
C SER A 1078 18.55 13.49 13.94
N VAL A 1079 17.85 14.52 14.41
CA VAL A 1079 17.83 14.91 15.84
C VAL A 1079 16.52 15.60 16.21
N ASP A 1080 16.05 15.37 17.45
CA ASP A 1080 14.93 16.12 18.01
C ASP A 1080 15.33 17.61 18.21
N PRO A 1081 14.49 18.56 17.76
CA PRO A 1081 14.82 19.99 17.85
C PRO A 1081 15.01 20.50 19.28
N LEU A 1082 14.24 20.02 20.26
CA LEU A 1082 14.37 20.46 21.64
C LEU A 1082 15.66 19.96 22.28
N LEU A 1083 16.10 18.76 21.89
CA LEU A 1083 17.38 18.20 22.29
C LEU A 1083 18.56 18.93 21.63
N TYR A 1084 18.48 19.19 20.33
CA TYR A 1084 19.53 19.87 19.56
C TYR A 1084 19.88 21.24 20.14
N PHE A 1085 18.89 22.12 20.38
CA PHE A 1085 19.13 23.46 20.90
C PHE A 1085 19.56 23.51 22.38
N LYS A 1086 19.44 22.40 23.12
CA LYS A 1086 20.02 22.30 24.47
C LYS A 1086 21.51 21.99 24.44
N LEU A 1087 21.97 21.30 23.39
CA LEU A 1087 23.30 20.73 23.33
C LEU A 1087 24.29 21.54 22.49
N HIS A 1088 23.81 22.23 21.45
CA HIS A 1088 24.68 22.77 20.40
C HIS A 1088 24.32 24.21 20.00
N ASP A 1089 25.30 24.89 19.39
CA ASP A 1089 25.12 26.20 18.77
C ASP A 1089 24.06 26.12 17.65
N PRO A 1090 23.03 26.99 17.67
CA PRO A 1090 22.03 27.11 16.60
C PRO A 1090 22.59 27.23 15.18
N ALA A 1091 23.86 27.63 15.02
CA ALA A 1091 24.55 27.75 13.73
C ALA A 1091 25.10 26.44 13.15
N ALA A 1092 25.12 25.34 13.92
CA ALA A 1092 25.66 24.06 13.46
C ALA A 1092 24.77 23.39 12.40
N THR A 1093 25.36 22.66 11.46
CA THR A 1093 24.61 21.92 10.44
C THR A 1093 23.78 20.79 11.07
N ALA A 1094 22.46 20.83 10.88
CA ALA A 1094 21.55 19.84 11.42
C ALA A 1094 20.32 19.61 10.55
N VAL A 1095 19.84 18.38 10.54
CA VAL A 1095 18.59 17.94 9.92
C VAL A 1095 17.68 17.39 11.01
N MET A 1096 16.54 18.06 11.20
CA MET A 1096 15.53 17.66 12.18
C MET A 1096 14.77 16.42 11.71
N GLU A 1097 14.35 15.58 12.65
CA GLU A 1097 13.88 14.21 12.37
C GLU A 1097 12.84 14.13 11.26
N ASN A 1098 11.80 14.96 11.30
CA ASN A 1098 10.75 14.96 10.28
C ASN A 1098 9.90 16.25 10.30
N TRP A 1099 9.32 16.63 9.15
CA TRP A 1099 8.44 17.80 9.03
C TRP A 1099 7.07 17.58 9.68
N GLN A 1100 6.49 16.39 9.49
CA GLN A 1100 5.13 16.08 9.93
C GLN A 1100 5.00 14.59 10.26
N ASP A 1101 4.34 14.29 11.38
CA ASP A 1101 3.93 12.93 11.74
C ASP A 1101 3.19 12.24 10.59
N GLN A 1102 3.40 10.94 10.47
CA GLN A 1102 2.81 10.14 9.42
C GLN A 1102 1.86 9.12 9.99
N GLN A 1103 0.79 8.85 9.22
CA GLN A 1103 -0.03 7.68 9.40
C GLN A 1103 -0.06 6.93 8.07
N THR A 1104 0.47 5.71 8.08
CA THR A 1104 0.49 4.81 6.95
C THR A 1104 -0.13 3.48 7.37
N ASN A 1105 -0.49 2.66 6.39
CA ASN A 1105 -0.81 1.25 6.57
C ASN A 1105 0.27 0.43 7.31
N ALA A 1106 1.53 0.88 7.30
CA ALA A 1106 2.66 0.19 7.93
C ALA A 1106 2.95 0.68 9.36
N GLY A 1107 2.47 1.86 9.73
CA GLY A 1107 2.75 2.44 11.05
C GLY A 1107 2.43 3.92 11.19
N VAL A 1108 2.57 4.39 12.42
CA VAL A 1108 2.38 5.80 12.82
C VAL A 1108 3.69 6.36 13.36
N THR A 1109 4.02 7.60 13.01
CA THR A 1109 5.19 8.30 13.57
C THR A 1109 4.77 9.49 14.43
N PHE A 1110 5.58 9.83 15.44
CA PHE A 1110 5.35 10.96 16.34
C PHE A 1110 6.53 11.96 16.38
N ASN A 1111 7.43 11.85 15.41
CA ASN A 1111 8.70 12.57 15.31
C ASN A 1111 8.66 13.82 14.40
N GLY A 1112 7.47 14.27 14.00
CA GLY A 1112 7.31 15.48 13.19
C GLY A 1112 7.40 16.77 14.00
N LEU A 1113 7.80 17.86 13.34
CA LEU A 1113 7.57 19.24 13.84
C LEU A 1113 6.09 19.62 13.89
N LYS A 1114 5.28 18.89 13.12
CA LYS A 1114 3.83 18.99 13.10
C LYS A 1114 3.20 17.62 13.39
N ASP A 1115 2.02 17.62 13.97
CA ASP A 1115 1.25 16.38 14.15
C ASP A 1115 0.61 15.89 12.85
N ILE A 1116 -0.08 14.75 12.93
CA ILE A 1116 -0.69 14.07 11.78
C ILE A 1116 -1.69 15.00 11.06
N TRP A 1117 -2.31 15.93 11.79
CA TRP A 1117 -3.30 16.89 11.28
C TRP A 1117 -2.69 18.24 10.86
N GLY A 1118 -1.37 18.41 10.96
CA GLY A 1118 -0.64 19.60 10.52
C GLY A 1118 -0.55 20.73 11.56
N ARG A 1119 -0.90 20.46 12.83
CA ARG A 1119 -0.77 21.42 13.94
C ARG A 1119 0.67 21.44 14.45
N ASN A 1120 1.14 22.60 14.89
CA ASN A 1120 2.55 22.82 15.27
C ASN A 1120 2.84 22.27 16.67
N LYS A 1121 3.88 21.45 16.78
CA LYS A 1121 4.44 20.91 18.03
C LYS A 1121 5.48 21.86 18.65
N PRO A 1122 5.91 21.66 19.91
CA PRO A 1122 6.93 22.51 20.55
C PRO A 1122 8.20 22.67 19.71
N GLY A 1123 8.66 21.58 19.07
CA GLY A 1123 9.84 21.59 18.21
C GLY A 1123 9.78 22.57 17.04
N PHE A 1124 8.59 22.80 16.46
CA PHE A 1124 8.41 23.81 15.40
C PHE A 1124 8.75 25.22 15.89
N TYR A 1125 8.26 25.57 17.09
CA TYR A 1125 8.49 26.88 17.68
C TYR A 1125 9.95 27.05 18.15
N ALA A 1126 10.58 25.98 18.63
CA ALA A 1126 12.01 25.99 18.97
C ALA A 1126 12.87 26.33 17.75
N ILE A 1127 12.54 25.78 16.59
CA ILE A 1127 13.23 26.09 15.34
C ILE A 1127 13.02 27.54 14.91
N THR A 1128 11.76 28.02 14.85
CA THR A 1128 11.49 29.39 14.42
C THR A 1128 12.11 30.41 15.37
N HIS A 1129 12.14 30.12 16.67
CA HIS A 1129 12.80 30.97 17.65
C HIS A 1129 14.30 31.07 17.40
N ASN A 1130 15.00 29.94 17.28
CA ASN A 1130 16.46 29.93 17.20
C ASN A 1130 17.01 30.26 15.80
N TRP A 1131 16.30 29.92 14.72
CA TRP A 1131 16.80 30.13 13.34
C TRP A 1131 16.30 31.42 12.67
N MET A 1132 15.20 32.00 13.17
CA MET A 1132 14.61 33.23 12.62
C MET A 1132 14.53 34.37 13.64
N ASN A 1133 15.00 34.18 14.88
CA ASN A 1133 14.80 35.11 15.99
C ASN A 1133 13.33 35.46 16.22
N ASP A 1134 12.42 34.54 15.92
CA ASP A 1134 10.99 34.75 16.14
C ASP A 1134 10.69 34.70 17.65
N THR A 1135 10.24 35.82 18.21
CA THR A 1135 9.93 35.92 19.65
C THR A 1135 8.54 35.41 20.00
N THR A 1136 7.77 34.87 19.05
CA THR A 1136 6.50 34.19 19.37
C THR A 1136 6.77 32.96 20.23
N ARG A 1137 6.60 33.13 21.55
CA ARG A 1137 6.88 32.06 22.51
C ARG A 1137 5.85 30.94 22.37
N TYR A 1138 6.34 29.71 22.45
CA TYR A 1138 5.48 28.57 22.72
C TYR A 1138 4.86 28.74 24.11
N HIS A 1139 3.53 28.81 24.18
CA HIS A 1139 2.80 29.19 25.39
C HIS A 1139 1.94 28.06 25.98
N LEU A 1140 2.10 26.82 25.53
CA LEU A 1140 1.32 25.71 26.08
C LEU A 1140 2.06 25.07 27.25
N PRO A 1141 1.37 24.83 28.38
CA PRO A 1141 1.96 24.12 29.50
C PRO A 1141 2.24 22.65 29.14
N ASP A 1142 3.19 22.04 29.84
CA ASP A 1142 3.46 20.61 29.73
C ASP A 1142 2.27 19.80 30.26
N ILE A 1143 2.06 18.63 29.68
CA ILE A 1143 0.98 17.72 30.06
C ILE A 1143 1.50 16.32 30.38
N LYS A 1144 0.79 15.59 31.23
CA LYS A 1144 1.05 14.18 31.56
C LYS A 1144 -0.25 13.39 31.65
N ILE A 1145 -0.14 12.07 31.56
CA ILE A 1145 -1.26 11.15 31.79
C ILE A 1145 -1.13 10.62 33.22
N LEU A 1146 -2.11 10.90 34.07
CA LEU A 1146 -2.25 10.26 35.37
C LEU A 1146 -2.85 8.87 35.17
N ARG A 1147 -2.04 7.85 35.44
CA ARG A 1147 -2.47 6.45 35.44
C ARG A 1147 -3.16 6.10 36.76
N PRO A 1148 -4.21 5.27 36.75
CA PRO A 1148 -4.79 4.75 37.99
C PRO A 1148 -3.82 3.78 38.66
N ALA A 1149 -3.72 3.82 39.99
CA ALA A 1149 -2.90 2.90 40.78
C ALA A 1149 -3.69 1.62 41.13
N LEU A 1150 -4.27 0.97 40.13
CA LEU A 1150 -5.09 -0.24 40.29
C LEU A 1150 -4.42 -1.42 39.60
N THR A 1151 -4.59 -2.61 40.17
CA THR A 1151 -4.28 -3.90 39.53
C THR A 1151 -5.35 -4.20 38.48
N THR A 1152 -4.97 -4.66 37.29
CA THR A 1152 -5.87 -4.64 36.12
C THR A 1152 -5.92 -5.96 35.40
N MET A 1153 -7.13 -6.42 35.06
CA MET A 1153 -7.37 -7.52 34.14
C MET A 1153 -7.89 -6.99 32.80
N PRO A 1154 -7.68 -7.72 31.68
CA PRO A 1154 -8.41 -7.45 30.44
C PRO A 1154 -9.91 -7.29 30.67
N GLY A 1155 -10.51 -6.28 30.03
CA GLY A 1155 -11.93 -5.95 30.17
C GLY A 1155 -12.27 -4.93 31.26
N ASN A 1156 -11.36 -4.64 32.20
CA ASN A 1156 -11.58 -3.61 33.21
C ASN A 1156 -11.68 -2.22 32.57
N VAL A 1157 -12.59 -1.37 33.07
CA VAL A 1157 -12.66 0.05 32.69
C VAL A 1157 -11.88 0.87 33.71
N LEU A 1158 -10.94 1.68 33.23
CA LEU A 1158 -10.02 2.44 34.06
C LEU A 1158 -10.08 3.94 33.75
N PRO A 1159 -10.17 4.80 34.78
CA PRO A 1159 -10.16 6.24 34.58
C PRO A 1159 -8.72 6.76 34.43
N TYR A 1160 -8.45 7.41 33.31
CA TYR A 1160 -7.23 8.17 33.05
C TYR A 1160 -7.54 9.66 33.09
N HIS A 1161 -6.63 10.45 33.64
CA HIS A 1161 -6.80 11.89 33.74
C HIS A 1161 -5.60 12.62 33.12
N ALA A 1162 -5.88 13.75 32.47
CA ALA A 1162 -4.85 14.67 32.01
C ALA A 1162 -4.34 15.49 33.20
N LEU A 1163 -3.02 15.60 33.32
CA LEU A 1163 -2.33 16.54 34.20
C LEU A 1163 -1.76 17.67 33.36
N VAL A 1164 -1.77 18.88 33.91
CA VAL A 1164 -1.17 20.08 33.31
C VAL A 1164 -0.19 20.69 34.31
N TYR A 1165 0.96 21.10 33.84
CA TYR A 1165 1.95 21.81 34.65
C TYR A 1165 1.64 23.32 34.68
N GLN A 1166 1.25 23.84 35.85
CA GLN A 1166 0.90 25.25 36.06
C GLN A 1166 1.38 25.71 37.44
N ASP A 1167 1.85 26.95 37.55
CA ASP A 1167 2.34 27.55 38.81
C ASP A 1167 3.40 26.69 39.52
N GLY A 1168 4.29 26.04 38.75
CA GLY A 1168 5.36 25.19 39.29
C GLY A 1168 4.93 23.79 39.76
N ARG A 1169 3.65 23.41 39.59
CA ARG A 1169 3.10 22.13 40.06
C ARG A 1169 2.20 21.43 39.03
N TRP A 1170 2.16 20.10 39.08
CA TRP A 1170 1.23 19.30 38.30
C TRP A 1170 -0.17 19.36 38.92
N ARG A 1171 -1.19 19.71 38.13
CA ARG A 1171 -2.60 19.73 38.56
C ARG A 1171 -3.46 18.91 37.60
N LEU A 1172 -4.57 18.36 38.10
CA LEU A 1172 -5.61 17.75 37.26
C LEU A 1172 -6.18 18.80 36.30
N ALA A 1173 -6.27 18.44 35.02
CA ALA A 1173 -6.83 19.29 34.00
C ALA A 1173 -8.33 19.53 34.25
N THR A 1174 -8.77 20.78 34.24
CA THR A 1174 -10.18 21.13 34.11
C THR A 1174 -10.36 22.07 32.91
N THR A 1175 -11.39 21.82 32.10
CA THR A 1175 -11.58 22.47 30.78
C THR A 1175 -11.65 24.01 30.84
N PRO A 1176 -12.28 24.64 31.86
CA PRO A 1176 -12.32 26.10 31.94
C PRO A 1176 -11.03 26.77 32.43
N SER A 1177 -10.21 26.09 33.25
CA SER A 1177 -9.05 26.70 33.93
C SER A 1177 -7.74 26.62 33.12
N THR A 1178 -7.65 25.65 32.21
CA THR A 1178 -6.41 25.34 31.49
C THR A 1178 -6.32 26.00 30.12
N GLY A 1179 -7.45 26.42 29.53
CA GLY A 1179 -7.50 26.97 28.17
C GLY A 1179 -7.07 26.00 27.06
N LEU A 1180 -6.98 24.70 27.38
CA LEU A 1180 -6.61 23.62 26.47
C LEU A 1180 -7.82 22.74 26.17
N GLN A 1181 -7.95 22.31 24.91
CA GLN A 1181 -8.84 21.22 24.54
C GLN A 1181 -8.05 19.91 24.52
N PHE A 1182 -8.53 18.89 25.21
CA PHE A 1182 -7.86 17.59 25.31
C PHE A 1182 -8.47 16.58 24.34
N GLU A 1183 -7.61 15.84 23.65
CA GLU A 1183 -7.97 14.77 22.73
C GLU A 1183 -7.20 13.50 23.11
N TRP A 1184 -7.93 12.39 23.31
CA TRP A 1184 -7.35 11.10 23.67
C TRP A 1184 -7.30 10.15 22.49
N TYR A 1185 -6.18 9.44 22.36
CA TYR A 1185 -5.95 8.46 21.32
C TYR A 1185 -5.37 7.17 21.91
N GLN A 1186 -5.80 6.05 21.35
CA GLN A 1186 -5.19 4.74 21.54
C GLN A 1186 -4.17 4.53 20.43
N VAL A 1187 -2.97 4.11 20.80
CA VAL A 1187 -1.92 3.74 19.85
C VAL A 1187 -1.62 2.26 20.02
N ARG A 1188 -1.81 1.47 18.97
CA ARG A 1188 -1.41 0.05 18.93
C ARG A 1188 0.04 -0.04 18.53
N THR A 1189 0.81 -0.90 19.19
CA THR A 1189 2.23 -1.14 18.92
C THR A 1189 2.49 -2.60 18.55
N ASP A 1190 3.63 -2.86 17.91
CA ASP A 1190 4.16 -4.21 17.78
C ASP A 1190 4.78 -4.70 19.11
N ALA A 1191 5.44 -5.87 19.08
CA ALA A 1191 6.12 -6.45 20.23
C ALA A 1191 7.34 -5.62 20.72
N TRP A 1192 7.87 -4.75 19.87
CA TRP A 1192 9.03 -3.90 20.13
C TRP A 1192 8.64 -2.48 20.57
N GLY A 1193 7.34 -2.18 20.63
CA GLY A 1193 6.83 -0.87 21.00
C GLY A 1193 6.69 0.12 19.84
N THR A 1194 6.93 -0.31 18.60
CA THR A 1194 6.78 0.52 17.39
C THR A 1194 5.30 0.82 17.14
N PRO A 1195 4.88 2.10 17.00
CA PRO A 1195 3.49 2.44 16.73
C PRO A 1195 3.02 1.97 15.35
N LEU A 1196 1.91 1.21 15.33
CA LEU A 1196 1.30 0.65 14.14
C LEU A 1196 0.05 1.40 13.69
N GLU A 1197 -0.78 1.82 14.65
CA GLU A 1197 -2.10 2.38 14.37
C GLU A 1197 -2.51 3.36 15.47
N ILE A 1198 -3.21 4.43 15.11
CA ILE A 1198 -3.76 5.41 16.04
C ILE A 1198 -5.27 5.51 15.86
N LYS A 1199 -6.01 5.44 16.98
CA LYS A 1199 -7.47 5.54 17.01
C LYS A 1199 -7.91 6.58 18.03
N ARG A 1200 -8.80 7.49 17.62
CA ARG A 1200 -9.37 8.48 18.54
C ARG A 1200 -10.34 7.81 19.52
N LEU A 1201 -10.22 8.14 20.80
CA LEU A 1201 -11.06 7.62 21.88
C LEU A 1201 -12.11 8.64 22.33
N SER A 1202 -11.68 9.77 22.88
CA SER A 1202 -12.59 10.76 23.48
C SER A 1202 -12.02 12.19 23.38
N LYS A 1203 -12.84 13.17 23.82
CA LYS A 1203 -12.43 14.55 24.09
C LYS A 1203 -12.68 14.88 25.55
N GLY A 1204 -11.83 15.71 26.15
CA GLY A 1204 -11.96 16.18 27.53
C GLY A 1204 -10.80 15.75 28.44
N PRO A 1205 -10.76 16.27 29.68
CA PRO A 1205 -9.63 16.07 30.59
C PRO A 1205 -9.55 14.66 31.19
N SER A 1206 -10.55 13.82 30.98
CA SER A 1206 -10.61 12.44 31.48
C SER A 1206 -11.02 11.46 30.38
N LEU A 1207 -10.63 10.20 30.56
CA LEU A 1207 -10.93 9.09 29.68
C LEU A 1207 -11.22 7.84 30.52
N ASP A 1208 -12.41 7.26 30.35
CA ASP A 1208 -12.69 5.90 30.82
C ASP A 1208 -12.31 4.92 29.72
N TYR A 1209 -11.28 4.10 29.97
CA TYR A 1209 -10.70 3.22 28.97
C TYR A 1209 -10.81 1.75 29.36
N THR A 1210 -11.39 0.94 28.47
CA THR A 1210 -11.46 -0.51 28.62
C THR A 1210 -10.12 -1.16 28.25
N VAL A 1211 -9.51 -1.87 29.20
CA VAL A 1211 -8.22 -2.55 29.00
C VAL A 1211 -8.37 -3.70 27.99
N PRO A 1212 -7.58 -3.72 26.89
CA PRO A 1212 -7.64 -4.79 25.89
C PRO A 1212 -6.96 -6.08 26.39
N GLU A 1213 -7.14 -7.21 25.68
CA GLU A 1213 -6.54 -8.52 26.04
C GLU A 1213 -5.00 -8.51 26.13
N LYS A 1214 -4.33 -7.72 25.29
CA LYS A 1214 -2.85 -7.59 25.26
C LYS A 1214 -2.43 -6.14 25.54
N PRO A 1215 -2.58 -5.62 26.76
CA PRO A 1215 -2.36 -4.21 27.08
C PRO A 1215 -0.93 -3.73 26.82
N GLN A 1216 0.05 -4.63 26.86
CA GLN A 1216 1.45 -4.37 26.49
C GLN A 1216 1.63 -3.92 25.03
N GLN A 1217 0.67 -4.23 24.14
CA GLN A 1217 0.66 -3.81 22.73
C GLN A 1217 -0.08 -2.48 22.50
N TYR A 1218 -0.43 -1.75 23.56
CA TYR A 1218 -1.15 -0.49 23.43
C TYR A 1218 -0.53 0.61 24.30
N ARG A 1219 -0.66 1.85 23.84
CA ARG A 1219 -0.26 3.07 24.52
C ARG A 1219 -1.43 4.07 24.46
N LEU A 1220 -1.48 4.96 25.43
CA LEU A 1220 -2.33 6.16 25.37
C LEU A 1220 -1.51 7.34 24.89
N TYR A 1221 -2.10 8.12 23.99
CA TYR A 1221 -1.55 9.37 23.49
C TYR A 1221 -2.56 10.48 23.75
N LEU A 1222 -2.16 11.44 24.59
CA LEU A 1222 -2.94 12.60 24.98
C LEU A 1222 -2.41 13.82 24.25
N VAL A 1223 -3.31 14.59 23.62
CA VAL A 1223 -2.98 15.85 22.95
C VAL A 1223 -3.74 17.00 23.59
N GLY A 1224 -3.03 18.04 24.03
CA GLY A 1224 -3.58 19.32 24.45
C GLY A 1224 -3.49 20.34 23.31
N VAL A 1225 -4.62 20.93 22.93
CA VAL A 1225 -4.77 21.77 21.74
C VAL A 1225 -5.18 23.20 22.11
N LYS A 1226 -4.51 24.20 21.52
CA LYS A 1226 -4.93 25.61 21.57
C LYS A 1226 -4.66 26.28 20.22
N GLY A 1227 -5.72 26.57 19.47
CA GLY A 1227 -5.59 27.07 18.10
C GLY A 1227 -4.84 26.07 17.21
N ASN A 1228 -3.71 26.50 16.63
CA ASN A 1228 -2.86 25.65 15.79
C ASN A 1228 -1.64 25.04 16.54
N ALA A 1229 -1.50 25.31 17.84
CA ALA A 1229 -0.43 24.77 18.67
C ALA A 1229 -0.92 23.54 19.45
N ILE A 1230 -0.04 22.55 19.60
CA ILE A 1230 -0.31 21.37 20.42
C ILE A 1230 0.84 21.05 21.39
N THR A 1231 0.49 20.39 22.48
CA THR A 1231 1.37 19.68 23.41
C THR A 1231 0.90 18.24 23.52
N SER A 1232 1.79 17.29 23.81
CA SER A 1232 1.44 15.87 23.80
C SER A 1232 2.14 15.07 24.91
N ALA A 1233 1.48 14.01 25.37
CA ALA A 1233 2.06 13.03 26.29
C ALA A 1233 1.68 11.60 25.88
N THR A 1234 2.61 10.66 26.04
CA THR A 1234 2.39 9.22 25.85
C THR A 1234 2.47 8.49 27.19
N SER A 1235 1.75 7.38 27.31
CA SER A 1235 1.86 6.47 28.46
C SER A 1235 1.61 5.02 28.04
N ILE A 1236 2.34 4.08 28.66
CA ILE A 1236 1.94 2.67 28.66
C ILE A 1236 0.60 2.50 29.40
N LEU A 1237 -0.14 1.44 29.05
CA LEU A 1237 -1.29 1.01 29.84
C LEU A 1237 -0.84 0.36 31.15
N ASN A 1238 -1.72 0.30 32.13
CA ASN A 1238 -1.55 -0.58 33.29
C ASN A 1238 -1.40 -2.04 32.81
N ILE A 1239 -0.31 -2.70 33.21
CA ILE A 1239 0.01 -4.07 32.83
C ILE A 1239 -0.63 -5.02 33.86
N PRO A 1240 -1.36 -6.06 33.44
CA PRO A 1240 -1.85 -7.12 34.32
C PRO A 1240 -0.69 -7.81 35.05
N LEU A 1241 -0.92 -8.24 36.30
CA LEU A 1241 0.01 -9.13 36.98
C LEU A 1241 0.11 -10.44 36.18
N ASP A 1242 1.31 -10.77 35.71
CA ASP A 1242 1.58 -12.06 35.10
C ASP A 1242 1.60 -13.12 36.20
N THR A 1243 0.49 -13.83 36.37
CA THR A 1243 0.37 -14.89 37.37
C THR A 1243 1.23 -16.11 37.05
N ALA A 1244 1.81 -16.21 35.84
CA ALA A 1244 2.66 -17.34 35.43
C ALA A 1244 4.16 -17.11 35.73
N ALA A 1245 4.59 -15.87 35.98
CA ALA A 1245 6.00 -15.51 36.17
C ALA A 1245 6.41 -15.33 37.65
N LEU A 1246 5.50 -15.51 38.60
CA LEU A 1246 5.85 -15.54 40.01
C LEU A 1246 6.38 -16.93 40.36
N PRO A 1247 7.65 -17.10 40.77
CA PRO A 1247 8.03 -18.33 41.45
C PRO A 1247 7.16 -18.44 42.70
N ASP A 1248 6.55 -19.61 42.92
CA ASP A 1248 5.74 -19.93 44.09
C ASP A 1248 6.43 -19.44 45.38
N ARG A 1249 6.08 -18.23 45.82
CA ARG A 1249 6.37 -17.76 47.16
C ARG A 1249 5.15 -18.08 48.00
N PRO A 1250 5.29 -18.82 49.10
CA PRO A 1250 4.16 -19.10 49.98
C PRO A 1250 3.60 -17.77 50.51
N ALA A 1251 2.28 -17.63 50.38
CA ALA A 1251 1.49 -16.49 50.82
C ALA A 1251 1.53 -16.36 52.35
N ALA A 1252 2.57 -15.72 52.90
CA ALA A 1252 2.65 -15.40 54.32
C ALA A 1252 3.67 -14.30 54.63
N ALA A 1253 3.63 -13.16 53.93
CA ALA A 1253 4.23 -11.91 54.42
C ALA A 1253 3.79 -10.72 53.55
N VAL A 1254 2.64 -10.12 53.87
CA VAL A 1254 2.35 -8.68 53.94
C VAL A 1254 0.88 -8.58 54.34
N ARG A 1255 0.65 -8.29 55.63
CA ARG A 1255 -0.55 -7.61 56.12
C ARG A 1255 -0.10 -6.26 56.64
#